data_AF-A0A359EXV3-F1
#
_entry.id   AF-A0A359EXV3-F1
#
_cell.length_a   1.000
_cell.length_b   1.000
_cell.length_c   1.000
_cell.angle_alpha   90.00
_cell.angle_beta   90.00
_cell.angle_gamma   90.00
#
_symmetry.space_group_name_H-M   'P 1'
#
loop_
_entity.id
_entity.type
_entity.pdbx_description
1 polymer ?
#
loop_
_entity_poly.entity_id
_entity_poly.type
_entity_poly.pdbx_seq_one_letter_code
_entity_poly.pdbx_strand_id
1 'polypeptide(L)'
;MTHTTDNQTNATERNPVTDAPKKKLIEVSLPLEAINVASGREKSIRHGHPSTMHLWWSRKPLATARAVLFAQLVDDPSSNPDKFPTLEAQEKERRRLHGFIEELILWENSTDTEIMAVAREEILKSNGGRLPKFLDPFAGGGSIPLEAQRLGLEAHASDLNPVAVILEKALIEFPPRFSGRRPVNPNATRRMGEWSRAEGLAEDIRQYGMWVRDEAFARIGHMYPRVVAPGGTSHTVIAWKWARTVRSPNPANPIETPITSSWWLSKARGRGAFIVPRVVDGRVSYEVVQGNGGPSKEDDGTRVGRGARSIADGTPISSDYIKAEGAAGRMGSHLLAIVAEGERGRVYISPNDDQRAAANVAVPVDIPDEELPFDPRNVWTPSYGLTKFSDLFTNRQLVALTTFGQLVEEVRARVYDDAVASGMEPGAPLEEGGAGAHAYADAVAAYLALGVSRCTDYNSSLTSWNSSRDGLRNTFVRQAIPMTWDYAEANPFSDSSGNLLGQIEWVAKAVEQLPASAPGQAIQASAAARDYDGVAISTDPPYYDYINYSDLSDYFYVWLRRSLKQILPKTVGTMLTPKTEELVANPYRHDGKQGAEQFFVDGFNAVFDRIRRSADRAIPMTIYYAYKQQDGGKGTGSSSTTGWYTLLGGLIDAGWEITATWPMRSERGGRLLSLGANALASSIVLACRPRPAEALATTRRAFVAALKAELPSALRHLMQGEIAPVDLAQAAIGPGISVFSRYARVREADGSDMSVRDALLLINSTLDEVIGEQESDFDPDTRFAVKWYRQYGWGQENSGIADQLARSSDTSVGALERGGIFEAKGGKA
;
A
#
# COMPACT_ATOMS: atom_id res chain seq x y z
N MET A 1 29.72 -47.46 71.80
CA MET A 1 28.42 -47.75 71.16
C MET A 1 28.47 -47.18 69.75
N THR A 2 28.59 -48.09 68.78
CA THR A 2 28.58 -47.87 67.34
C THR A 2 27.18 -48.16 66.80
N HIS A 3 26.63 -47.31 65.94
CA HIS A 3 25.57 -47.65 64.96
C HIS A 3 25.60 -46.59 63.85
N THR A 4 26.25 -46.85 62.71
CA THR A 4 25.75 -47.48 61.46
C THR A 4 24.77 -46.64 60.64
N THR A 5 25.26 -46.29 59.45
CA THR A 5 24.59 -45.85 58.21
C THR A 5 23.43 -46.73 57.79
N ASP A 6 22.36 -46.17 57.20
CA ASP A 6 21.99 -46.40 55.79
C ASP A 6 20.78 -45.59 55.29
N ASN A 7 20.70 -45.50 53.96
CA ASN A 7 19.52 -45.36 53.10
C ASN A 7 19.04 -43.99 52.55
N GLN A 8 19.51 -43.77 51.32
CA GLN A 8 18.71 -43.72 50.08
C GLN A 8 17.89 -42.46 49.76
N THR A 9 18.41 -41.79 48.72
CA THR A 9 17.80 -40.89 47.75
C THR A 9 16.37 -41.25 47.34
N ASN A 10 15.41 -40.36 47.64
CA ASN A 10 14.19 -40.21 46.87
C ASN A 10 14.39 -39.12 45.80
N ALA A 11 14.80 -39.57 44.62
CA ALA A 11 14.64 -38.82 43.39
C ALA A 11 13.20 -39.00 42.92
N THR A 12 12.34 -38.02 43.15
CA THR A 12 11.04 -37.89 42.48
C THR A 12 10.63 -36.42 42.47
N GLU A 13 10.17 -35.98 41.30
CA GLU A 13 9.51 -34.70 41.04
C GLU A 13 10.38 -33.42 41.09
N ARG A 14 11.29 -33.32 40.12
CA ARG A 14 11.52 -32.03 39.44
C ARG A 14 11.17 -32.21 37.97
N ASN A 15 9.92 -31.91 37.61
CA ASN A 15 9.63 -31.50 36.24
C ASN A 15 10.50 -30.28 35.94
N PRO A 16 11.41 -30.29 34.94
CA PRO A 16 12.01 -29.07 34.48
C PRO A 16 10.91 -28.35 33.69
N VAL A 17 10.10 -27.55 34.38
CA VAL A 17 9.33 -26.51 33.71
C VAL A 17 10.39 -25.55 33.18
N THR A 18 10.80 -25.73 31.93
CA THR A 18 11.62 -24.76 31.24
C THR A 18 10.80 -23.48 31.15
N ASP A 19 11.22 -22.44 31.87
CA ASP A 19 10.64 -21.09 31.91
C ASP A 19 10.79 -20.33 30.56
N ALA A 20 11.03 -21.07 29.48
CA ALA A 20 11.23 -20.55 28.14
C ALA A 20 9.87 -20.40 27.44
N PRO A 21 9.57 -19.23 26.83
CA PRO A 21 8.30 -19.03 26.15
C PRO A 21 8.15 -20.00 24.97
N LYS A 22 6.90 -20.45 24.74
CA LYS A 22 6.57 -21.30 23.59
C LYS A 22 6.86 -20.57 22.29
N LYS A 23 7.64 -21.21 21.42
CA LYS A 23 7.88 -20.72 20.06
C LYS A 23 6.58 -20.76 19.24
N LYS A 24 6.35 -19.68 18.50
CA LYS A 24 5.27 -19.56 17.53
C LYS A 24 5.76 -19.95 16.14
N LEU A 25 4.84 -20.29 15.24
CA LEU A 25 5.17 -20.71 13.88
C LEU A 25 5.99 -19.64 13.13
N ILE A 26 5.67 -18.35 13.36
CA ILE A 26 6.41 -17.20 12.80
C ILE A 26 7.90 -17.17 13.20
N GLU A 27 8.33 -17.92 14.21
CA GLU A 27 9.72 -17.94 14.67
C GLU A 27 10.51 -19.12 14.11
N VAL A 28 9.85 -20.02 13.36
CA VAL A 28 10.44 -21.29 12.92
C VAL A 28 10.32 -21.48 11.40
N SER A 29 9.13 -21.34 10.83
CA SER A 29 8.88 -21.62 9.40
C SER A 29 7.61 -20.97 8.87
N LEU A 30 7.60 -20.65 7.57
CA LEU A 30 6.42 -20.19 6.83
C LEU A 30 6.43 -20.77 5.40
N PRO A 31 5.27 -21.01 4.78
CA PRO A 31 5.17 -21.34 3.36
C PRO A 31 5.33 -20.07 2.49
N LEU A 32 6.56 -19.55 2.39
CA LEU A 32 6.83 -18.25 1.77
C LEU A 32 6.45 -18.17 0.29
N GLU A 33 6.67 -19.25 -0.48
CA GLU A 33 6.34 -19.27 -1.90
C GLU A 33 4.83 -19.05 -2.11
N ALA A 34 3.99 -19.80 -1.40
CA ALA A 34 2.54 -19.65 -1.47
C ALA A 34 2.07 -18.25 -1.03
N ILE A 35 2.63 -17.72 0.06
CA ILE A 35 2.33 -16.36 0.55
C ILE A 35 2.66 -15.32 -0.53
N ASN A 36 3.82 -15.44 -1.17
CA ASN A 36 4.29 -14.53 -2.21
C ASN A 36 3.42 -14.62 -3.48
N VAL A 37 3.03 -15.84 -3.89
CA VAL A 37 2.13 -16.06 -5.04
C VAL A 37 0.76 -15.45 -4.78
N ALA A 38 0.15 -15.70 -3.62
CA ALA A 38 -1.15 -15.14 -3.24
C ALA A 38 -1.10 -13.60 -3.18
N SER A 39 -0.07 -13.04 -2.57
CA SER A 39 0.15 -11.58 -2.47
C SER A 39 0.33 -10.92 -3.85
N GLY A 40 1.00 -11.61 -4.78
CA GLY A 40 1.12 -11.17 -6.17
C GLY A 40 -0.22 -11.16 -6.93
N ARG A 41 -1.03 -12.21 -6.74
CA ARG A 41 -2.36 -12.37 -7.36
C ARG A 41 -3.34 -11.29 -6.89
N GLU A 42 -3.33 -10.97 -5.59
CA GLU A 42 -4.22 -9.99 -4.94
C GLU A 42 -4.21 -8.62 -5.66
N LYS A 43 -3.06 -8.18 -6.19
CA LYS A 43 -2.95 -6.89 -6.90
C LYS A 43 -3.76 -6.77 -8.18
N SER A 44 -4.21 -7.90 -8.75
CA SER A 44 -5.08 -7.93 -9.92
C SER A 44 -6.57 -7.93 -9.57
N ILE A 45 -6.90 -8.17 -8.29
CA ILE A 45 -8.26 -8.18 -7.78
C ILE A 45 -8.74 -6.75 -7.67
N ARG A 46 -9.81 -6.44 -8.39
CA ARG A 46 -10.44 -5.12 -8.38
C ARG A 46 -11.74 -5.17 -7.59
N HIS A 47 -12.61 -6.12 -7.89
CA HIS A 47 -13.95 -6.15 -7.31
C HIS A 47 -13.94 -6.63 -5.86
N GLY A 48 -14.47 -5.79 -4.97
CA GLY A 48 -14.67 -6.11 -3.56
C GLY A 48 -13.41 -6.05 -2.69
N HIS A 49 -12.24 -5.82 -3.28
CA HIS A 49 -11.01 -5.71 -2.50
C HIS A 49 -11.00 -4.40 -1.67
N PRO A 50 -10.67 -4.42 -0.36
CA PRO A 50 -10.64 -3.24 0.51
C PRO A 50 -9.79 -2.07 -0.01
N SER A 51 -8.75 -2.35 -0.79
CA SER A 51 -7.92 -1.31 -1.45
C SER A 51 -8.67 -0.48 -2.48
N THR A 52 -9.84 -0.93 -2.94
CA THR A 52 -10.68 -0.19 -3.88
C THR A 52 -11.65 0.79 -3.24
N MET A 53 -11.88 0.65 -1.92
CA MET A 53 -12.72 1.58 -1.13
C MET A 53 -12.19 3.02 -1.24
N HIS A 54 -10.90 3.20 -1.01
CA HIS A 54 -10.25 4.51 -1.14
C HIS A 54 -8.74 4.34 -1.31
N LEU A 55 -8.09 5.30 -1.99
CA LEU A 55 -6.65 5.30 -2.14
C LEU A 55 -5.95 5.47 -0.78
N TRP A 56 -4.96 4.61 -0.52
CA TRP A 56 -3.94 4.79 0.50
C TRP A 56 -2.64 4.19 -0.04
N TRP A 57 -1.52 4.91 0.09
CA TRP A 57 -0.30 4.59 -0.66
C TRP A 57 0.48 3.38 -0.14
N SER A 58 0.33 3.02 1.14
CA SER A 58 0.98 1.86 1.74
C SER A 58 -0.04 0.93 2.36
N ARG A 59 -0.44 -0.08 1.60
CA ARG A 59 -1.29 -1.18 2.08
C ARG A 59 -0.51 -2.46 1.97
N LYS A 60 -0.47 -3.23 3.06
CA LYS A 60 0.08 -4.58 3.03
C LYS A 60 -0.90 -5.52 2.32
N PRO A 61 -0.41 -6.49 1.51
CA PRO A 61 -1.26 -7.53 0.95
C PRO A 61 -2.00 -8.27 2.06
N LEU A 62 -3.30 -8.48 1.89
CA LEU A 62 -4.14 -9.16 2.89
C LEU A 62 -3.70 -10.60 3.10
N ALA A 63 -3.32 -11.30 2.01
CA ALA A 63 -2.76 -12.65 2.10
C ALA A 63 -1.53 -12.71 3.03
N THR A 64 -0.61 -11.76 2.89
CA THR A 64 0.58 -11.63 3.74
C THR A 64 0.18 -11.33 5.19
N ALA A 65 -0.69 -10.34 5.41
CA ALA A 65 -1.13 -9.95 6.76
C ALA A 65 -1.79 -11.12 7.49
N ARG A 66 -2.69 -11.85 6.82
CA ARG A 66 -3.39 -13.02 7.36
C ARG A 66 -2.43 -14.14 7.75
N ALA A 67 -1.45 -14.47 6.89
CA ALA A 67 -0.46 -15.51 7.18
C ALA A 67 0.41 -15.16 8.39
N VAL A 68 0.92 -13.92 8.45
CA VAL A 68 1.77 -13.46 9.55
C VAL A 68 1.00 -13.48 10.86
N LEU A 69 -0.23 -12.96 10.90
CA LEU A 69 -1.07 -12.96 12.09
C LEU A 69 -1.38 -14.38 12.57
N PHE A 70 -1.74 -15.28 11.65
CA PHE A 70 -1.98 -16.68 12.01
C PHE A 70 -0.72 -17.34 12.59
N ALA A 71 0.42 -17.21 11.90
CA ALA A 71 1.69 -17.79 12.34
C ALA A 71 2.25 -17.14 13.62
N GLN A 72 1.93 -15.87 13.88
CA GLN A 72 2.27 -15.15 15.10
C GLN A 72 1.53 -15.72 16.32
N LEU A 73 0.32 -16.21 16.12
CA LEU A 73 -0.56 -16.62 17.21
C LEU A 73 -0.57 -18.15 17.42
N VAL A 74 -0.23 -18.94 16.40
CA VAL A 74 -0.20 -20.41 16.47
C VAL A 74 1.18 -20.92 16.94
N ASP A 75 1.18 -21.84 17.91
CA ASP A 75 2.39 -22.47 18.43
C ASP A 75 3.06 -23.34 17.35
N ASP A 76 4.39 -23.30 17.25
CA ASP A 76 5.11 -24.32 16.48
C ASP A 76 5.00 -25.69 17.21
N PRO A 77 4.91 -26.82 16.48
CA PRO A 77 4.83 -28.15 17.09
C PRO A 77 5.99 -28.48 18.05
N SER A 78 7.19 -27.90 17.85
CA SER A 78 8.33 -28.07 18.77
C SER A 78 8.07 -27.52 20.18
N SER A 79 7.12 -26.61 20.34
CA SER A 79 6.68 -26.06 21.64
C SER A 79 5.71 -26.96 22.41
N ASN A 80 5.31 -28.09 21.81
CA ASN A 80 4.36 -29.03 22.40
C ASN A 80 4.90 -30.47 22.32
N PRO A 81 6.05 -30.77 22.96
CA PRO A 81 6.70 -32.08 22.88
C PRO A 81 5.82 -33.23 23.40
N ASP A 82 4.90 -32.95 24.33
CA ASP A 82 3.93 -33.96 24.80
C ASP A 82 2.97 -34.42 23.71
N LYS A 83 2.67 -33.55 22.74
CA LYS A 83 1.80 -33.86 21.59
C LYS A 83 2.60 -34.33 20.37
N PHE A 84 3.81 -33.79 20.19
CA PHE A 84 4.69 -34.05 19.06
C PHE A 84 6.10 -34.44 19.56
N PRO A 85 6.26 -35.67 20.08
CA PRO A 85 7.48 -36.07 20.79
C PRO A 85 8.69 -36.32 19.88
N THR A 86 8.49 -36.50 18.58
CA THR A 86 9.55 -36.78 17.60
C THR A 86 9.68 -35.65 16.58
N LEU A 87 10.88 -35.48 16.01
CA LEU A 87 11.11 -34.53 14.91
C LEU A 87 10.17 -34.79 13.73
N GLU A 88 9.97 -36.07 13.36
CA GLU A 88 9.06 -36.45 12.28
C GLU A 88 7.59 -36.06 12.58
N ALA A 89 7.13 -36.21 13.83
CA ALA A 89 5.80 -35.78 14.24
C ALA A 89 5.65 -34.24 14.18
N GLN A 90 6.68 -33.52 14.61
CA GLN A 90 6.72 -32.05 14.53
C GLN A 90 6.71 -31.58 13.07
N GLU A 91 7.49 -32.21 12.19
CA GLU A 91 7.52 -31.90 10.75
C GLU A 91 6.20 -32.24 10.05
N LYS A 92 5.54 -33.34 10.43
CA LYS A 92 4.22 -33.70 9.90
C LYS A 92 3.17 -32.67 10.28
N GLU A 93 3.14 -32.24 11.53
CA GLU A 93 2.19 -31.21 11.98
C GLU A 93 2.48 -29.85 11.36
N ARG A 94 3.76 -29.47 11.24
CA ARG A 94 4.17 -28.24 10.59
C ARG A 94 3.73 -28.21 9.12
N ARG A 95 3.87 -29.32 8.39
CA ARG A 95 3.34 -29.46 7.02
C ARG A 95 1.81 -29.32 6.95
N ARG A 96 1.07 -29.85 7.93
CA ARG A 96 -0.39 -29.64 8.01
C ARG A 96 -0.72 -28.15 8.19
N LEU A 97 -0.03 -27.47 9.12
CA LEU A 97 -0.23 -26.05 9.37
C LEU A 97 0.13 -25.19 8.14
N HIS A 98 1.21 -25.55 7.42
CA HIS A 98 1.57 -24.88 6.17
C HIS A 98 0.49 -25.06 5.09
N GLY A 99 0.02 -26.28 4.85
CA GLY A 99 -1.08 -26.54 3.92
C GLY A 99 -2.36 -25.78 4.28
N PHE A 100 -2.65 -25.66 5.59
CA PHE A 100 -3.77 -24.82 6.03
C PHE A 100 -3.54 -23.33 5.78
N ILE A 101 -2.32 -22.81 5.98
CA ILE A 101 -1.98 -21.42 5.61
C ILE A 101 -2.19 -21.20 4.12
N GLU A 102 -1.77 -22.12 3.27
CA GLU A 102 -1.94 -22.04 1.82
C GLU A 102 -3.41 -21.90 1.39
N GLU A 103 -4.31 -22.62 2.05
CA GLU A 103 -5.76 -22.48 1.86
C GLU A 103 -6.28 -21.16 2.46
N LEU A 104 -5.83 -20.82 3.67
CA LEU A 104 -6.29 -19.66 4.43
C LEU A 104 -5.99 -18.34 3.73
N ILE A 105 -4.85 -18.22 3.03
CA ILE A 105 -4.41 -16.95 2.41
C ILE A 105 -5.08 -16.63 1.08
N LEU A 106 -5.83 -17.55 0.48
CA LEU A 106 -6.51 -17.31 -0.79
C LEU A 106 -7.59 -16.24 -0.63
N TRP A 107 -7.73 -15.38 -1.64
CA TRP A 107 -8.74 -14.31 -1.61
C TRP A 107 -10.15 -14.90 -1.65
N GLU A 108 -10.35 -15.95 -2.45
CA GLU A 108 -11.60 -16.66 -2.61
C GLU A 108 -12.11 -17.24 -1.27
N ASN A 109 -11.18 -17.62 -0.39
CA ASN A 109 -11.46 -18.18 0.94
C ASN A 109 -11.62 -17.11 2.04
N SER A 110 -11.45 -15.82 1.71
CA SER A 110 -11.45 -14.73 2.71
C SER A 110 -12.81 -14.51 3.41
N THR A 111 -13.88 -15.10 2.88
CA THR A 111 -15.23 -15.04 3.45
C THR A 111 -15.79 -16.41 3.82
N ASP A 112 -14.97 -17.47 3.71
CA ASP A 112 -15.34 -18.83 4.06
C ASP A 112 -15.41 -18.98 5.58
N THR A 113 -16.61 -19.27 6.10
CA THR A 113 -16.86 -19.36 7.54
C THR A 113 -16.22 -20.59 8.19
N GLU A 114 -16.07 -21.68 7.45
CA GLU A 114 -15.51 -22.94 7.94
C GLU A 114 -13.99 -22.81 8.09
N ILE A 115 -13.31 -22.29 7.06
CA ILE A 115 -11.86 -22.03 7.10
C ILE A 115 -11.53 -21.06 8.24
N MET A 116 -12.30 -19.97 8.39
CA MET A 116 -12.08 -19.01 9.47
C MET A 116 -12.37 -19.61 10.86
N ALA A 117 -13.28 -20.60 10.97
CA ALA A 117 -13.53 -21.31 12.22
C ALA A 117 -12.34 -22.20 12.61
N VAL A 118 -11.77 -22.94 11.65
CA VAL A 118 -10.55 -23.74 11.88
C VAL A 118 -9.39 -22.83 12.30
N ALA A 119 -9.21 -21.69 11.65
CA ALA A 119 -8.16 -20.74 12.01
C ALA A 119 -8.31 -20.23 13.46
N ARG A 120 -9.54 -19.87 13.86
CA ARG A 120 -9.85 -19.47 15.24
C ARG A 120 -9.55 -20.58 16.25
N GLU A 121 -9.87 -21.82 15.91
CA GLU A 121 -9.63 -22.97 16.79
C GLU A 121 -8.13 -23.20 17.04
N GLU A 122 -7.29 -23.11 16.01
CA GLU A 122 -5.83 -23.22 16.16
C GLU A 122 -5.23 -22.08 16.99
N ILE A 123 -5.75 -20.86 16.81
CA ILE A 123 -5.37 -19.70 17.63
C ILE A 123 -5.78 -19.94 19.09
N LEU A 124 -7.00 -20.41 19.36
CA LEU A 124 -7.47 -20.70 20.72
C LEU A 124 -6.60 -21.76 21.40
N LYS A 125 -6.28 -22.86 20.70
CA LYS A 125 -5.40 -23.95 21.20
C LYS A 125 -4.03 -23.43 21.62
N SER A 126 -3.49 -22.45 20.90
CA SER A 126 -2.15 -21.91 21.09
C SER A 126 -2.08 -20.77 22.11
N ASN A 127 -3.22 -20.25 22.57
CA ASN A 127 -3.29 -19.06 23.44
C ASN A 127 -4.19 -19.27 24.66
N GLY A 128 -4.11 -20.46 25.26
CA GLY A 128 -4.79 -20.77 26.52
C GLY A 128 -6.33 -20.72 26.43
N GLY A 129 -6.90 -21.02 25.27
CA GLY A 129 -8.34 -20.99 25.03
C GLY A 129 -8.93 -19.58 24.90
N ARG A 130 -8.09 -18.57 24.63
CA ARG A 130 -8.53 -17.18 24.41
C ARG A 130 -8.04 -16.66 23.07
N LEU A 131 -8.84 -15.81 22.42
CA LEU A 131 -8.40 -15.02 21.28
C LEU A 131 -7.74 -13.74 21.83
N PRO A 132 -6.44 -13.49 21.56
CA PRO A 132 -5.77 -12.27 22.00
C PRO A 132 -6.41 -11.02 21.39
N LYS A 133 -6.37 -9.91 22.13
CA LYS A 133 -6.64 -8.60 21.54
C LYS A 133 -5.49 -8.23 20.62
N PHE A 134 -5.79 -7.61 19.49
CA PHE A 134 -4.81 -7.24 18.48
C PHE A 134 -4.63 -5.73 18.42
N LEU A 135 -3.42 -5.26 18.13
CA LEU A 135 -3.13 -3.87 17.88
C LEU A 135 -2.13 -3.66 16.73
N ASP A 136 -2.48 -2.75 15.81
CA ASP A 136 -1.54 -2.08 14.91
C ASP A 136 -1.46 -0.56 15.23
N PRO A 137 -0.34 -0.06 15.76
CA PRO A 137 -0.16 1.37 16.08
C PRO A 137 0.24 2.24 14.87
N PHE A 138 0.47 1.65 13.70
CA PHE A 138 0.80 2.32 12.43
C PHE A 138 -0.10 1.78 11.31
N ALA A 139 -1.41 1.73 11.58
CA ALA A 139 -2.34 0.93 10.80
C ALA A 139 -2.57 1.43 9.37
N GLY A 140 -2.37 2.72 9.10
CA GLY A 140 -2.43 3.33 7.78
C GLY A 140 -3.71 2.97 7.01
N GLY A 141 -3.59 2.07 6.02
CA GLY A 141 -4.72 1.68 5.19
C GLY A 141 -5.62 0.59 5.81
N GLY A 142 -5.32 0.13 7.03
CA GLY A 142 -6.11 -0.82 7.80
C GLY A 142 -6.00 -2.29 7.38
N SER A 143 -5.04 -2.68 6.55
CA SER A 143 -4.91 -4.07 6.06
C SER A 143 -4.69 -5.09 7.19
N ILE A 144 -3.75 -4.82 8.10
CA ILE A 144 -3.39 -5.73 9.19
C ILE A 144 -4.54 -5.88 10.19
N PRO A 145 -5.13 -4.79 10.75
CA PRO A 145 -6.25 -4.94 11.68
C PRO A 145 -7.51 -5.54 11.04
N LEU A 146 -7.74 -5.34 9.74
CA LEU A 146 -8.83 -6.00 9.03
C LEU A 146 -8.66 -7.53 9.01
N GLU A 147 -7.46 -8.02 8.73
CA GLU A 147 -7.19 -9.46 8.72
C GLU A 147 -7.17 -10.06 10.13
N ALA A 148 -6.77 -9.28 11.15
CA ALA A 148 -6.94 -9.67 12.55
C ALA A 148 -8.42 -9.89 12.90
N GLN A 149 -9.30 -8.96 12.50
CA GLN A 149 -10.75 -9.11 12.68
C GLN A 149 -11.31 -10.31 11.89
N ARG A 150 -10.80 -10.58 10.68
CA ARG A 150 -11.19 -11.75 9.87
C ARG A 150 -10.86 -13.07 10.57
N LEU A 151 -9.72 -13.13 11.27
CA LEU A 151 -9.33 -14.24 12.15
C LEU A 151 -10.10 -14.27 13.48
N GLY A 152 -11.06 -13.36 13.70
CA GLY A 152 -11.93 -13.31 14.87
C GLY A 152 -11.37 -12.54 16.08
N LEU A 153 -10.25 -11.84 15.92
CA LEU A 153 -9.62 -11.08 17.00
C LEU A 153 -10.36 -9.74 17.22
N GLU A 154 -10.39 -9.27 18.47
CA GLU A 154 -10.74 -7.88 18.78
C GLU A 154 -9.61 -6.98 18.26
N ALA A 155 -9.90 -6.19 17.21
CA ALA A 155 -8.87 -5.47 16.46
C ALA A 155 -8.82 -3.98 16.84
N HIS A 156 -7.67 -3.54 17.34
CA HIS A 156 -7.37 -2.14 17.62
C HIS A 156 -6.42 -1.58 16.57
N ALA A 157 -6.68 -0.36 16.14
CA ALA A 157 -5.87 0.36 15.17
C ALA A 157 -5.65 1.79 15.65
N SER A 158 -4.50 2.36 15.30
CA SER A 158 -4.30 3.80 15.38
C SER A 158 -3.38 4.31 14.30
N ASP A 159 -3.59 5.57 13.94
CA ASP A 159 -2.71 6.34 13.09
C ASP A 159 -2.76 7.82 13.51
N LEU A 160 -1.72 8.58 13.19
CA LEU A 160 -1.72 10.03 13.34
C LEU A 160 -2.57 10.70 12.27
N ASN A 161 -2.60 10.10 11.08
CA ASN A 161 -3.25 10.64 9.91
C ASN A 161 -4.76 10.39 9.96
N PRO A 162 -5.60 11.43 10.00
CA PRO A 162 -7.04 11.25 10.10
C PRO A 162 -7.67 10.56 8.88
N VAL A 163 -7.05 10.64 7.68
CA VAL A 163 -7.53 9.90 6.51
C VAL A 163 -7.33 8.41 6.72
N ALA A 164 -6.17 7.98 7.24
CA ALA A 164 -5.93 6.58 7.63
C ALA A 164 -6.98 6.10 8.64
N VAL A 165 -7.20 6.87 9.71
CA VAL A 165 -8.17 6.55 10.76
C VAL A 165 -9.59 6.43 10.20
N ILE A 166 -10.03 7.30 9.28
CA ILE A 166 -11.34 7.18 8.63
C ILE A 166 -11.45 5.85 7.86
N LEU A 167 -10.40 5.45 7.15
CA LEU A 167 -10.37 4.17 6.43
C LEU A 167 -10.38 2.99 7.38
N GLU A 168 -9.60 3.02 8.45
CA GLU A 168 -9.60 2.00 9.49
C GLU A 168 -10.99 1.86 10.10
N LYS A 169 -11.62 2.97 10.52
CA LYS A 169 -12.99 2.98 11.04
C LYS A 169 -13.99 2.34 10.07
N ALA A 170 -13.89 2.72 8.78
CA ALA A 170 -14.72 2.17 7.71
C ALA A 170 -14.47 0.68 7.43
N LEU A 171 -13.31 0.13 7.79
CA LEU A 171 -12.97 -1.28 7.59
C LEU A 171 -13.31 -2.15 8.80
N ILE A 172 -12.98 -1.71 10.02
CA ILE A 172 -13.05 -2.56 11.22
C ILE A 172 -14.05 -2.10 12.27
N GLU A 173 -14.47 -0.82 12.30
CA GLU A 173 -15.29 -0.27 13.40
C GLU A 173 -16.76 -0.13 13.03
N PHE A 174 -17.08 0.38 11.84
CA PHE A 174 -18.46 0.60 11.41
C PHE A 174 -19.18 -0.70 11.04
N PRO A 175 -18.61 -1.61 10.22
CA PRO A 175 -19.33 -2.79 9.74
C PRO A 175 -19.85 -3.73 10.84
N PRO A 176 -19.06 -4.09 11.88
CA PRO A 176 -19.53 -5.00 12.94
C PRO A 176 -20.78 -4.50 13.68
N ARG A 177 -20.98 -3.18 13.79
CA ARG A 177 -22.15 -2.58 14.49
C ARG A 177 -23.47 -2.86 13.78
N PHE A 178 -23.41 -3.07 12.47
CA PHE A 178 -24.57 -3.23 11.60
C PHE A 178 -24.58 -4.58 10.88
N SER A 179 -23.78 -5.52 11.38
CA SER A 179 -23.67 -6.86 10.81
C SER A 179 -25.03 -7.57 10.80
N GLY A 180 -25.37 -8.17 9.66
CA GLY A 180 -26.61 -8.92 9.45
C GLY A 180 -27.87 -8.05 9.33
N ARG A 181 -27.76 -6.72 9.39
CA ARG A 181 -28.93 -5.84 9.30
C ARG A 181 -29.46 -5.75 7.88
N ARG A 182 -30.78 -5.61 7.76
CA ARG A 182 -31.46 -5.28 6.51
C ARG A 182 -31.21 -3.81 6.16
N PRO A 183 -31.13 -3.45 4.87
CA PRO A 183 -31.13 -2.06 4.43
C PRO A 183 -32.41 -1.36 4.89
N VAL A 184 -32.30 -0.09 5.25
CA VAL A 184 -33.42 0.74 5.69
C VAL A 184 -34.03 1.51 4.52
N ASN A 185 -33.33 1.64 3.39
CA ASN A 185 -33.86 2.35 2.22
C ASN A 185 -35.10 1.62 1.66
N PRO A 186 -36.22 2.32 1.41
CA PRO A 186 -37.47 1.71 0.93
C PRO A 186 -37.37 1.13 -0.50
N ASN A 187 -36.39 1.57 -1.29
CA ASN A 187 -36.13 1.09 -2.65
C ASN A 187 -35.12 -0.07 -2.69
N ALA A 188 -34.60 -0.51 -1.54
CA ALA A 188 -33.65 -1.60 -1.49
C ALA A 188 -34.20 -2.89 -2.11
N THR A 189 -33.33 -3.64 -2.77
CA THR A 189 -33.71 -4.86 -3.48
C THR A 189 -34.39 -5.85 -2.54
N ARG A 190 -35.66 -6.19 -2.83
CA ARG A 190 -36.38 -7.24 -2.10
C ARG A 190 -35.74 -8.59 -2.40
N ARG A 191 -35.30 -9.29 -1.36
CA ARG A 191 -34.71 -10.63 -1.46
C ARG A 191 -35.28 -11.55 -0.39
N MET A 192 -35.40 -12.84 -0.73
CA MET A 192 -35.99 -13.85 0.16
C MET A 192 -35.01 -14.35 1.24
N GLY A 193 -33.70 -14.14 1.07
CA GLY A 193 -32.66 -14.55 2.01
C GLY A 193 -32.31 -13.48 3.05
N GLU A 194 -31.61 -13.89 4.10
CA GLU A 194 -31.04 -12.99 5.10
C GLU A 194 -29.93 -12.11 4.51
N TRP A 195 -29.65 -11.01 5.20
CA TRP A 195 -28.52 -10.15 4.88
C TRP A 195 -27.33 -10.65 5.69
N SER A 196 -26.23 -10.97 5.04
CA SER A 196 -25.02 -11.47 5.71
C SER A 196 -24.03 -10.33 5.91
N ARG A 197 -23.35 -10.30 7.07
CA ARG A 197 -22.27 -9.34 7.35
C ARG A 197 -22.70 -7.90 7.04
N ALA A 198 -21.94 -7.18 6.20
CA ALA A 198 -22.21 -5.79 5.85
C ALA A 198 -23.04 -5.61 4.56
N GLU A 199 -23.68 -6.65 4.03
CA GLU A 199 -24.44 -6.56 2.77
C GLU A 199 -25.56 -5.52 2.82
N GLY A 200 -26.27 -5.39 3.96
CA GLY A 200 -27.38 -4.44 4.08
C GLY A 200 -26.90 -2.99 4.05
N LEU A 201 -25.78 -2.74 4.73
CA LEU A 201 -25.10 -1.46 4.69
C LEU A 201 -24.58 -1.15 3.27
N ALA A 202 -24.01 -2.14 2.58
CA ALA A 202 -23.57 -1.98 1.19
C ALA A 202 -24.72 -1.64 0.23
N GLU A 203 -25.90 -2.26 0.40
CA GLU A 203 -27.07 -1.91 -0.40
C GLU A 203 -27.55 -0.47 -0.14
N ASP A 204 -27.62 -0.05 1.12
CA ASP A 204 -28.00 1.34 1.43
C ASP A 204 -27.01 2.36 0.86
N ILE A 205 -25.69 2.07 0.91
CA ILE A 205 -24.69 2.90 0.24
C ILE A 205 -25.01 3.05 -1.26
N ARG A 206 -25.45 2.00 -1.95
CA ARG A 206 -25.84 2.06 -3.37
C ARG A 206 -27.10 2.90 -3.57
N GLN A 207 -28.15 2.63 -2.79
CA GLN A 207 -29.46 3.27 -2.97
C GLN A 207 -29.40 4.77 -2.64
N TYR A 208 -28.79 5.13 -1.51
CA TYR A 208 -28.60 6.53 -1.15
C TYR A 208 -27.56 7.22 -2.04
N GLY A 209 -26.56 6.48 -2.53
CA GLY A 209 -25.63 7.00 -3.54
C GLY A 209 -26.29 7.35 -4.87
N MET A 210 -27.25 6.53 -5.31
CA MET A 210 -28.08 6.84 -6.48
C MET A 210 -28.92 8.09 -6.25
N TRP A 211 -29.52 8.24 -5.07
CA TRP A 211 -30.24 9.46 -4.70
C TRP A 211 -29.33 10.70 -4.75
N VAL A 212 -28.12 10.64 -4.17
CA VAL A 212 -27.15 11.74 -4.22
C VAL A 212 -26.79 12.10 -5.66
N ARG A 213 -26.59 11.10 -6.53
CA ARG A 213 -26.31 11.33 -7.95
C ARG A 213 -27.46 12.05 -8.64
N ASP A 214 -28.69 11.59 -8.43
CA ASP A 214 -29.88 12.11 -9.13
C ASP A 214 -30.22 13.53 -8.67
N GLU A 215 -30.13 13.79 -7.36
CA GLU A 215 -30.32 15.12 -6.81
C GLU A 215 -29.22 16.09 -7.29
N ALA A 216 -27.97 15.64 -7.34
CA ALA A 216 -26.90 16.44 -7.93
C ALA A 216 -27.14 16.72 -9.41
N PHE A 217 -27.61 15.73 -10.19
CA PHE A 217 -27.95 15.95 -11.59
C PHE A 217 -29.08 16.97 -11.76
N ALA A 218 -30.08 16.97 -10.88
CA ALA A 218 -31.13 17.99 -10.88
C ALA A 218 -30.57 19.41 -10.63
N ARG A 219 -29.61 19.56 -9.71
CA ARG A 219 -29.02 20.86 -9.35
C ARG A 219 -28.03 21.39 -10.40
N ILE A 220 -27.15 20.53 -10.91
CA ILE A 220 -25.98 20.96 -11.72
C ILE A 220 -25.84 20.23 -13.06
N GLY A 221 -26.75 19.32 -13.41
CA GLY A 221 -26.70 18.54 -14.66
C GLY A 221 -26.74 19.39 -15.94
N HIS A 222 -27.31 20.60 -15.86
CA HIS A 222 -27.31 21.58 -16.96
C HIS A 222 -25.89 22.03 -17.37
N MET A 223 -24.89 21.89 -16.49
CA MET A 223 -23.47 22.18 -16.77
C MET A 223 -22.77 21.07 -17.57
N TYR A 224 -23.46 19.94 -17.79
CA TYR A 224 -22.97 18.75 -18.48
C TYR A 224 -23.87 18.37 -19.67
N PRO A 225 -24.06 19.28 -20.66
CA PRO A 225 -24.95 19.02 -21.77
C PRO A 225 -24.45 17.87 -22.65
N ARG A 226 -25.38 17.15 -23.27
CA ARG A 226 -25.07 16.19 -24.34
C ARG A 226 -24.39 16.90 -25.52
N VAL A 227 -23.70 16.13 -26.34
CA VAL A 227 -23.00 16.63 -27.54
C VAL A 227 -23.56 16.00 -28.79
N VAL A 228 -23.71 16.79 -29.85
CA VAL A 228 -24.10 16.30 -31.17
C VAL A 228 -22.85 15.97 -31.98
N ALA A 229 -22.71 14.72 -32.41
CA ALA A 229 -21.61 14.27 -33.24
C ALA A 229 -21.78 14.71 -34.71
N PRO A 230 -20.69 14.78 -35.50
CA PRO A 230 -20.79 14.92 -36.95
C PRO A 230 -21.65 13.79 -37.54
N GLY A 231 -22.86 14.12 -38.00
CA GLY A 231 -23.90 13.14 -38.36
C GLY A 231 -25.24 13.34 -37.63
N GLY A 232 -25.32 14.28 -36.69
CA GLY A 232 -26.59 14.71 -36.06
C GLY A 232 -27.07 13.87 -34.89
N THR A 233 -26.31 12.86 -34.47
CA THR A 233 -26.65 12.00 -33.33
C THR A 233 -26.19 12.63 -32.02
N SER A 234 -27.05 12.57 -31.00
CA SER A 234 -26.81 13.12 -29.66
C SER A 234 -26.21 12.06 -28.74
N HIS A 235 -25.11 12.39 -28.05
CA HIS A 235 -24.35 11.47 -27.19
C HIS A 235 -24.09 12.07 -25.80
N THR A 236 -24.00 11.21 -24.78
CA THR A 236 -23.55 11.62 -23.45
C THR A 236 -22.04 11.85 -23.49
N VAL A 237 -21.60 13.02 -23.02
CA VAL A 237 -20.17 13.30 -22.90
C VAL A 237 -19.57 12.50 -21.76
N ILE A 238 -18.42 11.89 -21.98
CA ILE A 238 -17.64 11.14 -20.98
C ILE A 238 -16.56 12.02 -20.38
N ALA A 239 -15.85 12.76 -21.24
CA ALA A 239 -14.76 13.61 -20.82
C ALA A 239 -14.53 14.78 -21.77
N TRP A 240 -14.02 15.88 -21.22
CA TRP A 240 -13.49 17.02 -21.97
C TRP A 240 -11.97 17.04 -21.83
N LYS A 241 -11.25 17.00 -22.96
CA LYS A 241 -9.79 17.15 -22.96
C LYS A 241 -9.45 18.63 -23.09
N TRP A 242 -8.81 19.17 -22.07
CA TRP A 242 -8.36 20.56 -21.99
C TRP A 242 -6.84 20.63 -22.03
N ALA A 243 -6.29 21.80 -22.38
CA ALA A 243 -4.88 22.11 -22.18
C ALA A 243 -4.72 23.50 -21.57
N ARG A 244 -3.80 23.60 -20.61
CA ARG A 244 -3.35 24.87 -20.05
C ARG A 244 -2.58 25.67 -21.10
N THR A 245 -2.73 26.98 -21.09
CA THR A 245 -2.16 27.87 -22.12
C THR A 245 -1.28 28.96 -21.52
N VAL A 246 -0.29 29.42 -22.29
CA VAL A 246 0.49 30.63 -22.01
C VAL A 246 0.65 31.43 -23.30
N ARG A 247 0.75 32.75 -23.20
CA ARG A 247 1.06 33.59 -24.37
C ARG A 247 2.51 33.37 -24.81
N SER A 248 2.71 33.21 -26.12
CA SER A 248 4.05 33.13 -26.70
C SER A 248 4.88 34.36 -26.29
N PRO A 249 6.14 34.17 -25.86
CA PRO A 249 7.03 35.27 -25.51
C PRO A 249 7.48 36.08 -26.73
N ASN A 250 7.17 35.65 -27.95
CA ASN A 250 7.46 36.40 -29.17
C ASN A 250 6.50 37.61 -29.29
N PRO A 251 6.99 38.86 -29.16
CA PRO A 251 6.13 40.04 -29.23
C PRO A 251 5.51 40.24 -30.62
N ALA A 252 6.14 39.70 -31.68
CA ALA A 252 5.62 39.75 -33.04
C ALA A 252 4.47 38.77 -33.27
N ASN A 253 4.35 37.75 -32.42
CA ASN A 253 3.30 36.74 -32.51
C ASN A 253 2.91 36.21 -31.11
N PRO A 254 2.25 37.03 -30.28
CA PRO A 254 1.94 36.71 -28.88
C PRO A 254 0.69 35.80 -28.76
N ILE A 255 0.64 34.77 -29.59
CA ILE A 255 -0.48 33.83 -29.64
C ILE A 255 -0.56 33.02 -28.35
N GLU A 256 -1.78 32.78 -27.89
CA GLU A 256 -2.04 31.89 -26.78
C GLU A 256 -1.78 30.43 -27.19
N THR A 257 -0.74 29.85 -26.62
CA THR A 257 -0.24 28.53 -27.01
C THR A 257 -0.72 27.48 -26.01
N PRO A 258 -1.44 26.43 -26.44
CA PRO A 258 -1.77 25.28 -25.58
C PRO A 258 -0.49 24.51 -25.25
N ILE A 259 -0.33 24.08 -24.01
CA ILE A 259 0.75 23.18 -23.59
C ILE A 259 0.15 21.78 -23.50
N THR A 260 0.53 20.89 -24.41
CA THR A 260 0.06 19.51 -24.43
C THR A 260 1.19 18.55 -24.71
N SER A 261 1.14 17.38 -24.06
CA SER A 261 2.09 16.29 -24.26
C SER A 261 1.78 15.41 -25.46
N SER A 262 0.53 15.39 -25.94
CA SER A 262 0.12 14.61 -27.10
C SER A 262 -1.20 15.09 -27.72
N TRP A 263 -1.27 15.08 -29.04
CA TRP A 263 -2.51 15.31 -29.80
C TRP A 263 -3.33 14.04 -30.01
N TRP A 264 -2.82 12.86 -29.65
CA TRP A 264 -3.58 11.62 -29.75
C TRP A 264 -4.77 11.58 -28.79
N LEU A 265 -5.89 11.06 -29.29
CA LEU A 265 -7.08 10.71 -28.51
C LEU A 265 -7.25 9.19 -28.45
N SER A 266 -7.01 8.48 -29.54
CA SER A 266 -6.99 7.01 -29.59
C SER A 266 -5.88 6.53 -30.50
N LYS A 267 -5.11 5.54 -30.02
CA LYS A 267 -4.14 4.79 -30.82
C LYS A 267 -4.66 3.39 -31.19
N ALA A 268 -5.95 3.11 -30.96
CA ALA A 268 -6.54 1.81 -31.23
C ALA A 268 -6.59 1.54 -32.75
N ARG A 269 -6.09 0.38 -33.18
CA ARG A 269 -6.08 -0.01 -34.60
C ARG A 269 -7.50 -0.02 -35.17
N GLY A 270 -7.72 0.75 -36.24
CA GLY A 270 -9.02 0.85 -36.93
C GLY A 270 -10.04 1.79 -36.26
N ARG A 271 -9.69 2.38 -35.11
CA ARG A 271 -10.49 3.39 -34.39
C ARG A 271 -9.60 4.51 -33.85
N GLY A 272 -8.51 4.81 -34.56
CA GLY A 272 -7.58 5.88 -34.19
C GLY A 272 -8.25 7.24 -34.30
N ALA A 273 -7.88 8.17 -33.44
CA ALA A 273 -8.34 9.55 -33.49
C ALA A 273 -7.29 10.49 -32.90
N PHE A 274 -7.16 11.68 -33.47
CA PHE A 274 -6.18 12.68 -33.06
C PHE A 274 -6.70 14.10 -33.32
N ILE A 275 -6.07 15.07 -32.66
CA ILE A 275 -6.38 16.49 -32.79
C ILE A 275 -5.42 17.13 -33.80
N VAL A 276 -5.96 17.87 -34.76
CA VAL A 276 -5.22 18.74 -35.68
C VAL A 276 -5.41 20.18 -35.23
N PRO A 277 -4.40 20.80 -34.62
CA PRO A 277 -4.46 22.20 -34.25
C PRO A 277 -4.08 23.10 -35.45
N ARG A 278 -4.77 24.23 -35.63
CA ARG A 278 -4.50 25.22 -36.69
C ARG A 278 -4.50 26.63 -36.13
N VAL A 279 -3.76 27.54 -36.75
CA VAL A 279 -3.83 28.97 -36.43
C VAL A 279 -4.74 29.65 -37.44
N VAL A 280 -5.85 30.22 -36.96
CA VAL A 280 -6.86 30.92 -37.76
C VAL A 280 -7.11 32.27 -37.09
N ASP A 281 -6.95 33.37 -37.83
CA ASP A 281 -7.16 34.74 -37.33
C ASP A 281 -6.43 35.06 -36.01
N GLY A 282 -5.19 34.59 -35.89
CA GLY A 282 -4.35 34.80 -34.70
C GLY A 282 -4.79 34.01 -33.46
N ARG A 283 -5.71 33.04 -33.61
CA ARG A 283 -6.14 32.12 -32.54
C ARG A 283 -5.89 30.68 -32.94
N VAL A 284 -5.71 29.81 -31.95
CA VAL A 284 -5.56 28.37 -32.18
C VAL A 284 -6.95 27.72 -32.23
N SER A 285 -7.26 27.05 -33.34
CA SER A 285 -8.45 26.21 -33.52
C SER A 285 -8.07 24.73 -33.50
N TYR A 286 -9.02 23.86 -33.16
CA TYR A 286 -8.81 22.42 -33.02
C TYR A 286 -9.84 21.63 -33.81
N GLU A 287 -9.36 20.67 -34.60
CA GLU A 287 -10.17 19.76 -35.38
C GLU A 287 -9.85 18.31 -34.99
N VAL A 288 -10.85 17.52 -34.65
CA VAL A 288 -10.66 16.08 -34.40
C VAL A 288 -10.77 15.31 -35.70
N VAL A 289 -9.74 14.54 -36.01
CA VAL A 289 -9.66 13.70 -37.22
C VAL A 289 -9.66 12.23 -36.83
N GLN A 290 -10.49 11.45 -37.54
CA GLN A 290 -10.56 9.99 -37.39
C GLN A 290 -9.54 9.33 -38.31
N GLY A 291 -8.84 8.31 -37.80
CA GLY A 291 -7.87 7.52 -38.55
C GLY A 291 -6.55 7.30 -37.80
N ASN A 292 -5.65 6.56 -38.45
CA ASN A 292 -4.35 6.18 -37.87
C ASN A 292 -3.19 7.08 -38.35
N GLY A 293 -3.47 8.12 -39.15
CA GLY A 293 -2.47 9.06 -39.69
C GLY A 293 -2.12 10.22 -38.76
N GLY A 294 -2.18 10.00 -37.44
CA GLY A 294 -1.92 11.03 -36.44
C GLY A 294 -0.45 11.44 -36.33
N PRO A 295 -0.10 12.33 -35.39
CA PRO A 295 1.23 12.95 -35.32
C PRO A 295 2.33 11.92 -35.07
N SER A 296 3.49 12.18 -35.66
CA SER A 296 4.76 11.51 -35.40
C SER A 296 5.33 11.93 -34.04
N LYS A 297 6.45 11.34 -33.62
CA LYS A 297 7.09 11.68 -32.34
C LYS A 297 7.58 13.13 -32.29
N GLU A 298 7.88 13.76 -33.43
CA GLU A 298 8.50 15.09 -33.49
C GLU A 298 7.47 16.22 -33.41
N ASP A 299 6.26 15.98 -33.91
CA ASP A 299 5.12 16.91 -33.98
C ASP A 299 3.99 16.58 -32.99
N ASP A 300 4.13 15.52 -32.17
CA ASP A 300 3.16 15.19 -31.12
C ASP A 300 3.27 16.16 -29.93
N GLY A 301 2.26 17.01 -29.81
CA GLY A 301 2.17 18.03 -28.78
C GLY A 301 3.04 19.28 -29.00
N THR A 302 2.89 20.21 -28.06
CA THR A 302 3.67 21.47 -27.99
C THR A 302 4.68 21.45 -26.86
N ARG A 303 4.59 20.50 -25.94
CA ARG A 303 5.53 20.35 -24.83
C ARG A 303 6.86 19.79 -25.31
N VAL A 304 7.95 20.46 -24.98
CA VAL A 304 9.32 20.03 -25.31
C VAL A 304 10.15 20.01 -24.02
N GLY A 305 10.47 18.81 -23.52
CA GLY A 305 11.15 18.64 -22.24
C GLY A 305 10.37 19.25 -21.06
N ARG A 306 10.97 20.25 -20.40
CA ARG A 306 10.33 21.04 -19.32
C ARG A 306 9.65 22.32 -19.81
N GLY A 307 9.83 22.69 -21.09
CA GLY A 307 9.22 23.87 -21.72
C GLY A 307 8.18 23.49 -22.76
N ALA A 308 7.88 24.43 -23.65
CA ALA A 308 6.97 24.27 -24.77
C ALA A 308 7.49 24.98 -26.03
N ARG A 309 6.79 24.84 -27.15
CA ARG A 309 6.99 25.61 -28.38
C ARG A 309 5.66 26.21 -28.83
N SER A 310 5.69 27.45 -29.30
CA SER A 310 4.56 28.11 -29.96
C SER A 310 4.13 27.32 -31.19
N ILE A 311 2.82 27.13 -31.34
CA ILE A 311 2.27 26.41 -32.50
C ILE A 311 2.30 27.24 -33.79
N ALA A 312 2.32 28.57 -33.68
CA ALA A 312 2.23 29.44 -34.84
C ALA A 312 3.57 29.60 -35.58
N ASP A 313 4.66 29.69 -34.84
CA ASP A 313 5.98 30.04 -35.37
C ASP A 313 7.13 29.21 -34.79
N GLY A 314 6.84 28.24 -33.92
CA GLY A 314 7.84 27.39 -33.29
C GLY A 314 8.66 28.06 -32.18
N THR A 315 8.35 29.30 -31.78
CA THR A 315 9.07 30.03 -30.73
C THR A 315 9.20 29.17 -29.46
N PRO A 316 10.42 28.92 -28.95
CA PRO A 316 10.62 28.20 -27.70
C PRO A 316 10.05 28.98 -26.49
N ILE A 317 9.33 28.28 -25.63
CA ILE A 317 8.77 28.80 -24.38
C ILE A 317 9.47 28.07 -23.24
N SER A 318 10.32 28.77 -22.48
CA SER A 318 11.12 28.16 -21.42
C SER A 318 10.27 27.75 -20.22
N SER A 319 10.78 26.79 -19.43
CA SER A 319 10.11 26.36 -18.19
C SER A 319 9.96 27.52 -17.20
N ASP A 320 10.97 28.39 -17.09
CA ASP A 320 10.94 29.51 -16.15
C ASP A 320 9.95 30.60 -16.58
N TYR A 321 9.80 30.83 -17.88
CA TYR A 321 8.74 31.70 -18.39
C TYR A 321 7.35 31.14 -18.07
N ILE A 322 7.13 29.83 -18.29
CA ILE A 322 5.84 29.20 -17.97
C ILE A 322 5.53 29.31 -16.47
N LYS A 323 6.52 29.11 -15.61
CA LYS A 323 6.37 29.31 -14.16
C LYS A 323 6.05 30.75 -13.81
N ALA A 324 6.73 31.72 -14.44
CA ALA A 324 6.48 33.15 -14.21
C ALA A 324 5.06 33.56 -14.65
N GLU A 325 4.60 33.09 -15.81
CA GLU A 325 3.22 33.33 -16.27
C GLU A 325 2.19 32.69 -15.33
N GLY A 326 2.43 31.45 -14.90
CA GLY A 326 1.57 30.75 -13.95
C GLY A 326 1.49 31.44 -12.58
N ALA A 327 2.65 31.76 -11.99
CA ALA A 327 2.75 32.48 -10.72
C ALA A 327 2.10 33.87 -10.76
N ALA A 328 2.06 34.49 -11.94
CA ALA A 328 1.38 35.77 -12.14
C ALA A 328 -0.10 35.63 -12.54
N GLY A 329 -0.68 34.43 -12.49
CA GLY A 329 -2.10 34.18 -12.78
C GLY A 329 -2.47 34.34 -14.25
N ARG A 330 -1.52 34.29 -15.19
CA ARG A 330 -1.73 34.49 -16.63
C ARG A 330 -1.88 33.21 -17.44
N MET A 331 -1.98 32.07 -16.77
CA MET A 331 -2.22 30.78 -17.41
C MET A 331 -3.70 30.62 -17.76
N GLY A 332 -4.01 30.33 -19.03
CA GLY A 332 -5.38 30.09 -19.50
C GLY A 332 -5.68 28.60 -19.73
N SER A 333 -6.76 28.32 -20.45
CA SER A 333 -7.14 26.96 -20.83
C SER A 333 -7.90 26.91 -22.16
N HIS A 334 -7.57 25.94 -23.01
CA HIS A 334 -8.30 25.64 -24.25
C HIS A 334 -8.98 24.27 -24.19
N LEU A 335 -10.24 24.18 -24.65
CA LEU A 335 -10.90 22.89 -24.92
C LEU A 335 -10.32 22.32 -26.21
N LEU A 336 -9.67 21.16 -26.13
CA LEU A 336 -9.00 20.50 -27.26
C LEU A 336 -9.88 19.47 -27.97
N ALA A 337 -10.67 18.72 -27.21
CA ALA A 337 -11.59 17.71 -27.75
C ALA A 337 -12.68 17.33 -26.75
N ILE A 338 -13.78 16.79 -27.26
CA ILE A 338 -14.86 16.19 -26.49
C ILE A 338 -14.87 14.68 -26.78
N VAL A 339 -14.95 13.87 -25.72
CA VAL A 339 -15.07 12.41 -25.83
C VAL A 339 -16.45 12.01 -25.35
N ALA A 340 -17.21 11.30 -26.17
CA ALA A 340 -18.58 10.88 -25.88
C ALA A 340 -18.77 9.36 -25.99
N GLU A 341 -19.86 8.88 -25.42
CA GLU A 341 -20.32 7.50 -25.57
C GLU A 341 -20.68 7.20 -27.03
N GLY A 342 -20.45 5.96 -27.47
CA GLY A 342 -20.87 5.47 -28.78
C GLY A 342 -21.19 3.98 -28.71
N GLU A 343 -21.98 3.48 -29.67
CA GLU A 343 -22.48 2.09 -29.67
C GLU A 343 -21.37 1.03 -29.65
N ARG A 344 -20.21 1.31 -30.28
CA ARG A 344 -19.08 0.38 -30.41
C ARG A 344 -17.75 1.00 -29.98
N GLY A 345 -17.76 1.91 -29.01
CA GLY A 345 -16.56 2.54 -28.48
C GLY A 345 -16.78 4.01 -28.11
N ARG A 346 -15.72 4.81 -28.23
CA ARG A 346 -15.77 6.25 -27.97
C ARG A 346 -16.01 7.01 -29.28
N VAL A 347 -16.78 8.08 -29.19
CA VAL A 347 -16.90 9.08 -30.26
C VAL A 347 -16.03 10.27 -29.88
N TYR A 348 -15.18 10.70 -30.80
CA TYR A 348 -14.29 11.84 -30.61
C TYR A 348 -14.79 13.02 -31.44
N ILE A 349 -14.98 14.17 -30.80
CA ILE A 349 -15.68 15.33 -31.39
C ILE A 349 -14.84 16.60 -31.19
N SER A 350 -14.78 17.44 -32.23
CA SER A 350 -14.13 18.75 -32.17
C SER A 350 -14.77 19.68 -31.12
N PRO A 351 -14.00 20.56 -30.47
CA PRO A 351 -14.52 21.54 -29.52
C PRO A 351 -15.61 22.43 -30.11
N ASN A 352 -16.69 22.67 -29.36
CA ASN A 352 -17.75 23.61 -29.74
C ASN A 352 -18.03 24.64 -28.63
N ASP A 353 -18.75 25.72 -28.98
CA ASP A 353 -19.02 26.83 -28.06
C ASP A 353 -19.98 26.45 -26.93
N ASP A 354 -20.99 25.62 -27.19
CA ASP A 354 -21.96 25.17 -26.19
C ASP A 354 -21.26 24.48 -25.01
N GLN A 355 -20.30 23.60 -25.30
CA GLN A 355 -19.57 22.85 -24.30
C GLN A 355 -18.53 23.72 -23.56
N ARG A 356 -17.99 24.75 -24.23
CA ARG A 356 -17.14 25.77 -23.58
C ARG A 356 -17.95 26.64 -22.63
N ALA A 357 -19.11 27.12 -23.08
CA ALA A 357 -20.00 27.96 -22.28
C ALA A 357 -20.52 27.22 -21.04
N ALA A 358 -20.92 25.95 -21.18
CA ALA A 358 -21.37 25.13 -20.06
C ALA A 358 -20.29 24.86 -19.00
N ALA A 359 -19.00 24.87 -19.40
CA ALA A 359 -17.87 24.72 -18.48
C ALA A 359 -17.49 26.03 -17.77
N ASN A 360 -17.86 27.18 -18.34
CA ASN A 360 -17.53 28.50 -17.81
C ASN A 360 -18.49 28.90 -16.69
N VAL A 361 -18.23 28.40 -15.48
CA VAL A 361 -19.03 28.67 -14.29
C VAL A 361 -18.24 29.49 -13.27
N ALA A 362 -18.95 30.24 -12.43
CA ALA A 362 -18.35 30.93 -11.31
C ALA A 362 -17.78 29.93 -10.28
N VAL A 363 -16.76 30.36 -9.54
CA VAL A 363 -16.26 29.60 -8.40
C VAL A 363 -17.38 29.48 -7.35
N PRO A 364 -17.66 28.29 -6.80
CA PRO A 364 -18.68 28.14 -5.77
C PRO A 364 -18.18 28.73 -4.44
N VAL A 365 -19.10 28.91 -3.49
CA VAL A 365 -18.77 29.22 -2.10
C VAL A 365 -18.28 27.95 -1.38
N ASP A 366 -17.51 28.12 -0.30
CA ASP A 366 -17.03 27.03 0.57
C ASP A 366 -16.16 25.96 -0.12
N ILE A 367 -15.10 26.43 -0.79
CA ILE A 367 -14.09 25.59 -1.44
C ILE A 367 -12.91 25.27 -0.49
N PRO A 368 -12.11 24.23 -0.77
CA PRO A 368 -10.82 23.99 -0.10
C PRO A 368 -9.78 25.06 -0.45
N ASP A 369 -9.71 26.13 0.35
CA ASP A 369 -8.78 27.25 0.16
C ASP A 369 -7.47 27.11 0.93
N GLU A 370 -7.26 25.97 1.59
CA GLU A 370 -6.03 25.65 2.31
C GLU A 370 -4.82 25.58 1.36
N GLU A 371 -3.63 25.99 1.85
CA GLU A 371 -2.40 26.00 1.06
C GLU A 371 -1.86 24.59 0.81
N LEU A 372 -1.34 24.38 -0.40
CA LEU A 372 -0.59 23.19 -0.78
C LEU A 372 0.77 23.17 -0.09
N PRO A 373 1.25 22.02 0.38
CA PRO A 373 2.59 21.91 0.92
C PRO A 373 3.63 22.13 -0.19
N PHE A 374 4.73 22.77 0.17
CA PHE A 374 5.90 22.85 -0.71
C PHE A 374 6.80 21.64 -0.47
N ASP A 375 6.68 20.62 -1.32
CA ASP A 375 7.63 19.51 -1.38
C ASP A 375 8.12 19.30 -2.82
N PRO A 376 9.37 19.70 -3.14
CA PRO A 376 9.90 19.61 -4.51
C PRO A 376 10.08 18.17 -5.00
N ARG A 377 9.93 17.16 -4.13
CA ARG A 377 10.05 15.74 -4.48
C ARG A 377 8.76 15.18 -5.09
N ASN A 378 7.59 15.68 -4.66
CA ASN A 378 6.30 15.08 -4.98
C ASN A 378 5.12 16.06 -5.14
N VAL A 379 5.28 17.37 -4.89
CA VAL A 379 4.24 18.39 -5.11
C VAL A 379 4.83 19.53 -5.96
N TRP A 380 4.46 19.57 -7.25
CA TRP A 380 5.09 20.50 -8.21
C TRP A 380 4.20 21.65 -8.66
N THR A 381 2.91 21.60 -8.34
CA THR A 381 1.91 22.59 -8.75
C THR A 381 2.18 24.01 -8.19
N PRO A 382 2.72 24.21 -6.95
CA PRO A 382 2.97 25.56 -6.42
C PRO A 382 3.96 26.38 -7.25
N SER A 383 4.94 25.73 -7.87
CA SER A 383 5.90 26.41 -8.76
C SER A 383 5.27 27.04 -10.01
N TYR A 384 4.00 26.72 -10.30
CA TYR A 384 3.24 27.23 -11.45
C TYR A 384 2.07 28.12 -11.02
N GLY A 385 2.04 28.60 -9.78
CA GLY A 385 0.99 29.48 -9.25
C GLY A 385 -0.25 28.76 -8.73
N LEU A 386 -0.28 27.42 -8.75
CA LEU A 386 -1.35 26.62 -8.14
C LEU A 386 -0.94 26.31 -6.70
N THR A 387 -1.32 27.20 -5.78
CA THR A 387 -0.81 27.25 -4.40
C THR A 387 -1.81 26.76 -3.36
N LYS A 388 -3.07 26.58 -3.74
CA LYS A 388 -4.15 26.07 -2.88
C LYS A 388 -4.72 24.77 -3.40
N PHE A 389 -5.36 23.98 -2.53
CA PHE A 389 -6.04 22.75 -2.96
C PHE A 389 -7.15 23.01 -4.00
N SER A 390 -7.88 24.13 -3.87
CA SER A 390 -8.87 24.58 -4.86
C SER A 390 -8.30 24.78 -6.26
N ASP A 391 -7.04 25.19 -6.37
CA ASP A 391 -6.38 25.47 -7.66
C ASP A 391 -6.15 24.20 -8.49
N LEU A 392 -6.29 23.03 -7.86
CA LEU A 392 -6.17 21.73 -8.52
C LEU A 392 -7.43 21.32 -9.28
N PHE A 393 -8.51 22.12 -9.24
CA PHE A 393 -9.79 21.83 -9.85
C PHE A 393 -10.23 22.99 -10.75
N THR A 394 -11.00 22.68 -11.81
CA THR A 394 -11.72 23.74 -12.55
C THR A 394 -12.93 24.21 -11.74
N ASN A 395 -13.47 25.40 -12.03
CA ASN A 395 -14.66 25.90 -11.35
C ASN A 395 -15.85 24.92 -11.46
N ARG A 396 -16.06 24.28 -12.63
CA ARG A 396 -17.11 23.28 -12.81
C ARG A 396 -16.88 22.03 -11.94
N GLN A 397 -15.63 21.60 -11.80
CA GLN A 397 -15.29 20.49 -10.89
C GLN A 397 -15.51 20.87 -9.42
N LEU A 398 -15.16 22.10 -9.03
CA LEU A 398 -15.43 22.61 -7.69
C LEU A 398 -16.93 22.61 -7.40
N VAL A 399 -17.76 23.16 -8.31
CA VAL A 399 -19.22 23.18 -8.17
C VAL A 399 -19.77 21.76 -7.97
N ALA A 400 -19.29 20.79 -8.75
CA ALA A 400 -19.71 19.40 -8.61
C ALA A 400 -19.33 18.80 -7.25
N LEU A 401 -18.06 18.91 -6.86
CA LEU A 401 -17.56 18.31 -5.63
C LEU A 401 -18.16 18.96 -4.36
N THR A 402 -18.36 20.29 -4.35
CA THR A 402 -19.04 20.97 -3.24
C THR A 402 -20.52 20.56 -3.17
N THR A 403 -21.20 20.44 -4.32
CA THR A 403 -22.59 19.95 -4.36
C THR A 403 -22.69 18.53 -3.81
N PHE A 404 -21.77 17.63 -4.19
CA PHE A 404 -21.76 16.27 -3.65
C PHE A 404 -21.50 16.26 -2.14
N GLY A 405 -20.57 17.09 -1.66
CA GLY A 405 -20.27 17.22 -0.24
C GLY A 405 -21.47 17.68 0.60
N GLN A 406 -22.23 18.66 0.10
CA GLN A 406 -23.48 19.14 0.73
C GLN A 406 -24.55 18.05 0.74
N LEU A 407 -24.70 17.31 -0.36
CA LEU A 407 -25.68 16.23 -0.46
C LEU A 407 -25.39 15.05 0.46
N VAL A 408 -24.14 14.86 0.90
CA VAL A 408 -23.80 13.88 1.95
C VAL A 408 -24.43 14.28 3.30
N GLU A 409 -24.51 15.57 3.62
CA GLU A 409 -25.17 16.05 4.83
C GLU A 409 -26.69 15.89 4.74
N GLU A 410 -27.27 16.22 3.58
CA GLU A 410 -28.71 16.09 3.34
C GLU A 410 -29.17 14.63 3.34
N VAL A 411 -28.42 13.74 2.66
CA VAL A 411 -28.78 12.32 2.60
C VAL A 411 -28.70 11.66 3.96
N ARG A 412 -27.81 12.11 4.86
CA ARG A 412 -27.73 11.61 6.24
C ARG A 412 -29.06 11.78 6.97
N ALA A 413 -29.71 12.94 6.85
CA ALA A 413 -31.02 13.16 7.46
C ALA A 413 -32.06 12.20 6.90
N ARG A 414 -32.02 11.96 5.58
CA ARG A 414 -32.91 11.00 4.92
C ARG A 414 -32.67 9.56 5.38
N VAL A 415 -31.42 9.13 5.54
CA VAL A 415 -31.08 7.80 6.07
C VAL A 415 -31.58 7.64 7.49
N TYR A 416 -31.47 8.69 8.32
CA TYR A 416 -31.99 8.67 9.69
C TYR A 416 -33.51 8.48 9.72
N ASP A 417 -34.26 9.24 8.92
CA ASP A 417 -35.73 9.14 8.85
C ASP A 417 -36.16 7.74 8.36
N ASP A 418 -35.52 7.24 7.31
CA ASP A 418 -35.77 5.89 6.77
C ASP A 418 -35.41 4.80 7.80
N ALA A 419 -34.31 4.97 8.56
CA ALA A 419 -33.92 4.06 9.64
C ALA A 419 -34.95 4.04 10.78
N VAL A 420 -35.42 5.19 11.24
CA VAL A 420 -36.49 5.27 12.26
C VAL A 420 -37.78 4.66 11.74
N ALA A 421 -38.16 4.94 10.50
CA ALA A 421 -39.35 4.35 9.86
C ALA A 421 -39.26 2.82 9.73
N SER A 422 -38.04 2.27 9.60
CA SER A 422 -37.79 0.83 9.60
C SER A 422 -37.87 0.18 11.00
N GLY A 423 -38.07 0.98 12.04
CA GLY A 423 -38.14 0.54 13.44
C GLY A 423 -36.80 0.54 14.17
N MET A 424 -35.78 1.26 13.66
CA MET A 424 -34.51 1.43 14.36
C MET A 424 -34.61 2.55 15.41
N GLU A 425 -34.32 2.23 16.66
CA GLU A 425 -34.25 3.23 17.73
C GLU A 425 -33.17 4.29 17.43
N PRO A 426 -33.39 5.59 17.74
CA PRO A 426 -32.44 6.67 17.42
C PRO A 426 -31.00 6.41 17.90
N GLY A 427 -30.84 6.03 19.17
CA GLY A 427 -29.54 5.71 19.78
C GLY A 427 -28.54 6.87 19.81
N ALA A 428 -27.30 6.59 20.21
CA ALA A 428 -26.20 7.56 20.16
C ALA A 428 -25.61 7.68 18.73
N PRO A 429 -24.89 8.78 18.42
CA PRO A 429 -24.10 8.92 17.19
C PRO A 429 -23.00 7.86 17.05
N LEU A 430 -22.46 7.72 15.83
CA LEU A 430 -21.44 6.72 15.51
C LEU A 430 -20.13 6.92 16.28
N GLU A 431 -19.62 8.16 16.35
CA GLU A 431 -18.35 8.47 17.04
C GLU A 431 -18.44 8.36 18.58
N GLU A 432 -19.66 8.29 19.13
CA GLU A 432 -19.93 8.00 20.54
C GLU A 432 -20.14 6.50 20.82
N GLY A 433 -20.01 5.67 19.78
CA GLY A 433 -20.16 4.24 19.90
C GLY A 433 -21.60 3.73 19.80
N GLY A 434 -22.52 4.51 19.23
CA GLY A 434 -23.89 4.08 18.98
C GLY A 434 -24.03 2.98 17.92
N ALA A 435 -25.23 2.39 17.87
CA ALA A 435 -25.64 1.39 16.87
C ALA A 435 -27.12 1.56 16.43
N GLY A 436 -27.74 2.69 16.78
CA GLY A 436 -29.11 3.07 16.40
C GLY A 436 -29.17 3.88 15.11
N ALA A 437 -30.31 4.50 14.82
CA ALA A 437 -30.57 5.24 13.59
C ALA A 437 -29.56 6.37 13.35
N HIS A 438 -29.14 7.09 14.40
CA HIS A 438 -28.09 8.11 14.29
C HIS A 438 -26.76 7.51 13.79
N ALA A 439 -26.28 6.45 14.45
CA ALA A 439 -25.05 5.80 14.06
C ALA A 439 -25.12 5.13 12.67
N TYR A 440 -26.29 4.61 12.28
CA TYR A 440 -26.49 4.04 10.95
C TYR A 440 -26.43 5.10 9.85
N ALA A 441 -27.13 6.22 10.05
CA ALA A 441 -27.09 7.36 9.14
C ALA A 441 -25.68 7.95 9.01
N ASP A 442 -24.97 8.10 10.14
CA ASP A 442 -23.57 8.49 10.18
C ASP A 442 -22.69 7.55 9.36
N ALA A 443 -22.88 6.23 9.48
CA ALA A 443 -22.07 5.25 8.76
C ALA A 443 -22.30 5.33 7.25
N VAL A 444 -23.56 5.36 6.80
CA VAL A 444 -23.89 5.50 5.36
C VAL A 444 -23.31 6.80 4.80
N ALA A 445 -23.50 7.92 5.50
CA ALA A 445 -22.94 9.21 5.08
C ALA A 445 -21.40 9.19 5.04
N ALA A 446 -20.73 8.51 5.97
CA ALA A 446 -19.28 8.36 5.96
C ALA A 446 -18.77 7.58 4.73
N TYR A 447 -19.45 6.52 4.32
CA TYR A 447 -19.11 5.79 3.10
C TYR A 447 -19.40 6.59 1.82
N LEU A 448 -20.47 7.39 1.80
CA LEU A 448 -20.75 8.30 0.68
C LEU A 448 -19.69 9.41 0.59
N ALA A 449 -19.24 9.96 1.73
CA ALA A 449 -18.12 10.91 1.77
C ALA A 449 -16.83 10.28 1.22
N LEU A 450 -16.54 9.02 1.53
CA LEU A 450 -15.43 8.27 0.92
C LEU A 450 -15.60 8.16 -0.60
N GLY A 451 -16.82 7.92 -1.09
CA GLY A 451 -17.13 7.91 -2.52
C GLY A 451 -16.88 9.27 -3.21
N VAL A 452 -17.30 10.36 -2.58
CA VAL A 452 -17.04 11.74 -3.05
C VAL A 452 -15.54 12.05 -3.04
N SER A 453 -14.84 11.74 -1.94
CA SER A 453 -13.39 11.88 -1.84
C SER A 453 -12.66 11.09 -2.93
N ARG A 454 -13.09 9.85 -3.22
CA ARG A 454 -12.54 9.05 -4.31
C ARG A 454 -12.75 9.70 -5.69
N CYS A 455 -13.88 10.38 -5.88
CA CYS A 455 -14.19 11.11 -7.11
C CYS A 455 -13.15 12.20 -7.40
N THR A 456 -12.60 12.85 -6.37
CA THR A 456 -11.56 13.88 -6.53
C THR A 456 -10.30 13.35 -7.24
N ASP A 457 -9.93 12.07 -7.09
CA ASP A 457 -8.77 11.48 -7.79
C ASP A 457 -9.02 11.33 -9.30
N TYR A 458 -10.28 11.27 -9.73
CA TYR A 458 -10.68 11.16 -11.14
C TYR A 458 -11.31 12.45 -11.71
N ASN A 459 -11.54 13.45 -10.86
CA ASN A 459 -12.23 14.67 -11.21
C ASN A 459 -11.49 15.91 -10.71
N SER A 460 -10.23 16.01 -11.14
CA SER A 460 -9.36 17.18 -10.92
C SER A 460 -8.79 17.67 -12.25
N SER A 461 -8.22 18.87 -12.25
CA SER A 461 -7.45 19.41 -13.39
C SER A 461 -6.07 18.77 -13.55
N LEU A 462 -5.77 17.73 -12.76
CA LEU A 462 -4.57 16.92 -12.85
C LEU A 462 -4.80 15.53 -13.47
N THR A 463 -6.08 15.13 -13.60
CA THR A 463 -6.50 13.90 -14.28
C THR A 463 -6.14 14.00 -15.77
N SER A 464 -5.63 12.94 -16.37
CA SER A 464 -5.16 12.95 -17.77
C SER A 464 -5.89 11.94 -18.65
N TRP A 465 -5.81 12.11 -19.98
CA TRP A 465 -6.35 11.15 -20.94
C TRP A 465 -5.32 10.09 -21.31
N ASN A 466 -5.70 8.81 -21.30
CA ASN A 466 -4.85 7.70 -21.74
C ASN A 466 -5.29 7.20 -23.12
N SER A 467 -4.64 7.70 -24.18
CA SER A 467 -4.95 7.36 -25.57
C SER A 467 -4.64 5.91 -25.96
N SER A 468 -3.97 5.13 -25.10
CA SER A 468 -3.75 3.69 -25.33
C SER A 468 -4.88 2.82 -24.76
N ARG A 469 -5.71 3.38 -23.87
CA ARG A 469 -6.85 2.68 -23.24
C ARG A 469 -8.18 3.39 -23.50
N ASP A 470 -8.18 4.47 -24.26
CA ASP A 470 -9.34 5.31 -24.57
C ASP A 470 -10.16 5.66 -23.33
N GLY A 471 -9.45 6.10 -22.27
CA GLY A 471 -10.06 6.38 -20.98
C GLY A 471 -9.23 7.29 -20.08
N LEU A 472 -9.86 7.71 -18.99
CA LEU A 472 -9.23 8.56 -17.97
C LEU A 472 -8.08 7.85 -17.25
N ARG A 473 -7.13 8.67 -16.79
CA ARG A 473 -6.07 8.31 -15.88
C ARG A 473 -6.13 9.27 -14.69
N ASN A 474 -6.31 8.71 -13.51
CA ASN A 474 -6.47 9.42 -12.24
C ASN A 474 -5.25 10.30 -11.89
N THR A 475 -5.41 11.15 -10.87
CA THR A 475 -4.41 12.12 -10.40
C THR A 475 -3.18 11.39 -9.83
N PHE A 476 -3.39 10.43 -8.93
CA PHE A 476 -2.33 9.67 -8.29
C PHE A 476 -1.90 8.43 -9.09
N VAL A 477 -1.34 8.65 -10.28
CA VAL A 477 -0.62 7.61 -11.06
C VAL A 477 0.69 7.20 -10.37
N ARG A 478 1.22 8.11 -9.56
CA ARG A 478 2.39 7.96 -8.70
C ARG A 478 2.08 8.64 -7.36
N GLN A 479 2.96 8.45 -6.38
CA GLN A 479 2.89 9.05 -5.05
C GLN A 479 3.30 10.54 -5.08
N ALA A 480 2.60 11.34 -5.90
CA ALA A 480 2.88 12.75 -6.13
C ALA A 480 1.65 13.48 -6.68
N ILE A 481 1.62 14.81 -6.50
CA ILE A 481 0.71 15.77 -7.12
C ILE A 481 1.51 16.48 -8.24
N PRO A 482 1.55 15.92 -9.46
CA PRO A 482 2.34 16.49 -10.54
C PRO A 482 1.65 17.69 -11.18
N MET A 483 2.42 18.52 -11.87
CA MET A 483 1.85 19.47 -12.83
C MET A 483 1.41 18.73 -14.10
N THR A 484 0.13 18.81 -14.45
CA THR A 484 -0.47 18.26 -15.67
C THR A 484 -0.80 19.41 -16.64
N TRP A 485 -0.37 19.27 -17.90
CA TRP A 485 -0.49 20.32 -18.92
C TRP A 485 -1.78 20.18 -19.75
N ASP A 486 -2.02 18.98 -20.26
CA ASP A 486 -3.29 18.58 -20.85
C ASP A 486 -4.03 17.64 -19.90
N TYR A 487 -5.25 18.02 -19.51
CA TYR A 487 -6.05 17.32 -18.52
C TYR A 487 -7.38 16.87 -19.11
N ALA A 488 -7.94 15.81 -18.54
CA ALA A 488 -9.22 15.25 -18.91
C ALA A 488 -10.20 15.45 -17.75
N GLU A 489 -11.19 16.32 -17.97
CA GLU A 489 -12.27 16.54 -17.03
C GLU A 489 -13.33 15.45 -17.24
N ALA A 490 -13.60 14.64 -16.23
CA ALA A 490 -14.61 13.59 -16.26
C ALA A 490 -16.03 14.16 -16.18
N ASN A 491 -16.98 13.56 -16.88
CA ASN A 491 -18.40 13.79 -16.60
C ASN A 491 -18.85 12.94 -15.40
N PRO A 492 -19.16 13.56 -14.24
CA PRO A 492 -19.56 12.82 -13.05
C PRO A 492 -20.89 12.08 -13.20
N PHE A 493 -21.68 12.40 -14.24
CA PHE A 493 -23.01 11.84 -14.51
C PHE A 493 -23.06 10.87 -15.69
N SER A 494 -21.92 10.55 -16.30
CA SER A 494 -21.82 9.54 -17.37
C SER A 494 -21.77 8.10 -16.82
N ASP A 495 -21.85 7.11 -17.70
CA ASP A 495 -21.69 5.69 -17.31
C ASP A 495 -20.23 5.21 -17.41
N SER A 496 -19.29 6.14 -17.62
CA SER A 496 -17.88 5.83 -17.86
C SER A 496 -17.02 6.03 -16.61
N SER A 497 -15.75 5.63 -16.68
CA SER A 497 -14.79 5.82 -15.58
C SER A 497 -14.77 7.27 -15.08
N GLY A 498 -14.64 7.46 -13.77
CA GLY A 498 -14.60 8.77 -13.12
C GLY A 498 -15.96 9.33 -12.70
N ASN A 499 -17.07 8.68 -13.10
CA ASN A 499 -18.40 9.08 -12.65
C ASN A 499 -18.62 8.82 -11.14
N LEU A 500 -19.54 9.58 -10.54
CA LEU A 500 -19.81 9.56 -9.09
C LEU A 500 -20.36 8.21 -8.62
N LEU A 501 -21.40 7.70 -9.29
CA LEU A 501 -22.07 6.46 -8.90
C LEU A 501 -21.11 5.26 -8.96
N GLY A 502 -20.23 5.24 -9.95
CA GLY A 502 -19.16 4.26 -10.06
C GLY A 502 -18.17 4.33 -8.91
N GLN A 503 -17.85 5.52 -8.39
CA GLN A 503 -17.00 5.64 -7.18
C GLN A 503 -17.68 5.07 -5.95
N ILE A 504 -18.98 5.35 -5.79
CA ILE A 504 -19.79 4.83 -4.68
C ILE A 504 -19.93 3.31 -4.78
N GLU A 505 -20.12 2.76 -5.98
CA GLU A 505 -20.19 1.32 -6.20
C GLU A 505 -18.89 0.60 -5.81
N TRP A 506 -17.72 1.20 -6.06
CA TRP A 506 -16.45 0.63 -5.57
C TRP A 506 -16.38 0.56 -4.04
N VAL A 507 -16.91 1.57 -3.35
CA VAL A 507 -17.01 1.58 -1.88
C VAL A 507 -17.97 0.48 -1.43
N ALA A 508 -19.19 0.40 -1.99
CA ALA A 508 -20.19 -0.60 -1.62
C ALA A 508 -19.68 -2.03 -1.82
N LYS A 509 -19.03 -2.32 -2.96
CA LYS A 509 -18.41 -3.64 -3.22
C LYS A 509 -17.36 -4.00 -2.18
N ALA A 510 -16.54 -3.04 -1.75
CA ALA A 510 -15.53 -3.29 -0.73
C ALA A 510 -16.19 -3.59 0.63
N VAL A 511 -17.23 -2.84 1.02
CA VAL A 511 -17.99 -3.06 2.26
C VAL A 511 -18.63 -4.44 2.29
N GLU A 512 -19.20 -4.89 1.18
CA GLU A 512 -19.84 -6.20 1.02
C GLU A 512 -18.90 -7.39 1.33
N GLN A 513 -17.59 -7.22 1.11
CA GLN A 513 -16.58 -8.27 1.37
C GLN A 513 -15.95 -8.21 2.77
N LEU A 514 -16.33 -7.23 3.60
CA LEU A 514 -15.78 -7.10 4.96
C LEU A 514 -16.29 -8.23 5.87
N PRO A 515 -15.47 -8.70 6.83
CA PRO A 515 -15.86 -9.77 7.73
C PRO A 515 -17.02 -9.34 8.65
N ALA A 516 -17.05 -8.07 9.08
CA ALA A 516 -18.10 -7.48 9.93
C ALA A 516 -18.47 -8.36 11.15
N SER A 517 -17.46 -8.96 11.80
CA SER A 517 -17.64 -10.00 12.80
C SER A 517 -17.19 -9.55 14.20
N ALA A 518 -15.90 -9.64 14.50
CA ALA A 518 -15.35 -9.29 15.79
C ALA A 518 -15.35 -7.76 16.00
N PRO A 519 -15.40 -7.25 17.24
CA PRO A 519 -15.31 -5.82 17.50
C PRO A 519 -14.00 -5.23 16.96
N GLY A 520 -14.06 -3.99 16.47
CA GLY A 520 -12.90 -3.23 16.05
C GLY A 520 -12.98 -1.78 16.53
N GLN A 521 -11.81 -1.18 16.77
CA GLN A 521 -11.69 0.22 17.16
C GLN A 521 -10.48 0.86 16.48
N ALA A 522 -10.71 2.01 15.84
CA ALA A 522 -9.65 2.84 15.27
C ALA A 522 -9.64 4.22 15.93
N ILE A 523 -8.47 4.71 16.31
CA ILE A 523 -8.32 6.02 16.96
C ILE A 523 -7.23 6.86 16.29
N GLN A 524 -7.44 8.17 16.26
CA GLN A 524 -6.36 9.09 15.91
C GLN A 524 -5.44 9.25 17.12
N ALA A 525 -4.24 8.67 17.04
CA ALA A 525 -3.28 8.72 18.13
C ALA A 525 -1.85 8.50 17.63
N SER A 526 -0.90 9.19 18.26
CA SER A 526 0.51 8.89 18.10
C SER A 526 0.84 7.52 18.70
N ALA A 527 1.58 6.69 17.96
CA ALA A 527 2.17 5.47 18.49
C ALA A 527 3.03 5.76 19.74
N ALA A 528 3.66 6.94 19.82
CA ALA A 528 4.46 7.31 20.98
C ALA A 528 3.61 7.64 22.23
N ALA A 529 2.30 7.89 22.08
CA ALA A 529 1.42 8.40 23.13
C ALA A 529 0.35 7.40 23.63
N ARG A 530 0.06 6.33 22.86
CA ARG A 530 -1.04 5.40 23.15
C ARG A 530 -0.71 4.29 24.16
N ASP A 531 -1.74 3.59 24.60
CA ASP A 531 -1.63 2.39 25.45
C ASP A 531 -1.40 1.11 24.62
N TYR A 532 -0.65 0.19 25.22
CA TYR A 532 -0.18 -1.08 24.66
C TYR A 532 -0.43 -2.27 25.61
N ASP A 533 -1.21 -2.10 26.68
CA ASP A 533 -1.49 -3.16 27.64
C ASP A 533 -2.38 -4.27 27.05
N GLY A 534 -1.95 -5.53 27.21
CA GLY A 534 -2.77 -6.72 26.94
C GLY A 534 -3.09 -6.99 25.47
N VAL A 535 -2.26 -6.50 24.53
CA VAL A 535 -2.47 -6.67 23.09
C VAL A 535 -1.29 -7.38 22.41
N ALA A 536 -1.59 -8.20 21.41
CA ALA A 536 -0.62 -8.72 20.45
C ALA A 536 -0.40 -7.69 19.33
N ILE A 537 0.85 -7.47 18.91
CA ILE A 537 1.21 -6.38 18.00
C ILE A 537 1.76 -6.92 16.68
N SER A 538 1.18 -6.48 15.57
CA SER A 538 1.71 -6.64 14.22
C SER A 538 1.60 -5.31 13.51
N THR A 539 2.70 -4.77 12.99
CA THR A 539 2.71 -3.37 12.54
C THR A 539 3.69 -3.07 11.42
N ASP A 540 3.33 -2.08 10.62
CA ASP A 540 4.10 -1.58 9.48
C ASP A 540 4.51 -0.11 9.69
N PRO A 541 5.58 0.16 10.46
CA PRO A 541 5.98 1.53 10.78
C PRO A 541 6.43 2.30 9.53
N PRO A 542 6.35 3.64 9.55
CA PRO A 542 6.81 4.48 8.45
C PRO A 542 8.31 4.28 8.19
N TYR A 543 8.71 4.26 6.91
CA TYR A 543 10.11 4.02 6.55
C TYR A 543 10.90 5.32 6.42
N TYR A 544 12.18 5.25 6.80
CA TYR A 544 13.17 6.32 6.83
C TYR A 544 13.05 7.35 5.68
N ASP A 545 13.06 6.90 4.42
CA ASP A 545 13.06 7.77 3.22
C ASP A 545 11.74 7.75 2.42
N TYR A 546 10.62 7.34 3.06
CA TYR A 546 9.36 7.10 2.36
C TYR A 546 8.39 8.29 2.47
N ILE A 547 7.50 8.35 1.48
CA ILE A 547 6.47 9.36 1.21
C ILE A 547 6.03 10.17 2.44
N ASN A 548 5.96 11.51 2.30
CA ASN A 548 5.21 12.33 3.27
C ASN A 548 3.70 12.06 3.09
N TYR A 549 3.17 11.02 3.73
CA TYR A 549 1.77 10.62 3.60
C TYR A 549 0.83 11.75 3.97
N SER A 550 1.18 12.49 5.02
CA SER A 550 0.36 13.58 5.51
C SER A 550 0.19 14.69 4.46
N ASP A 551 1.26 15.03 3.71
CA ASP A 551 1.19 16.05 2.65
C ASP A 551 0.30 15.60 1.48
N LEU A 552 0.40 14.34 1.07
CA LEU A 552 -0.42 13.82 -0.02
C LEU A 552 -1.88 13.58 0.42
N SER A 553 -2.09 13.15 1.67
CA SER A 553 -3.42 12.85 2.21
C SER A 553 -4.28 14.09 2.37
N ASP A 554 -3.67 15.28 2.53
CA ASP A 554 -4.40 16.54 2.61
C ASP A 554 -5.27 16.78 1.37
N TYR A 555 -4.85 16.29 0.20
CA TYR A 555 -5.64 16.31 -1.03
C TYR A 555 -7.04 15.73 -0.84
N PHE A 556 -7.16 14.65 -0.07
CA PHE A 556 -8.44 14.01 0.25
C PHE A 556 -9.05 14.59 1.52
N TYR A 557 -8.21 14.88 2.52
CA TYR A 557 -8.63 15.34 3.83
C TYR A 557 -9.48 16.61 3.76
N VAL A 558 -9.12 17.59 2.92
CA VAL A 558 -9.87 18.84 2.79
C VAL A 558 -11.32 18.61 2.34
N TRP A 559 -11.58 17.58 1.54
CA TRP A 559 -12.93 17.20 1.13
C TRP A 559 -13.64 16.35 2.18
N LEU A 560 -12.95 15.35 2.73
CA LEU A 560 -13.51 14.49 3.79
C LEU A 560 -13.90 15.29 5.03
N ARG A 561 -13.06 16.25 5.44
CA ARG A 561 -13.33 17.12 6.58
C ARG A 561 -14.63 17.90 6.42
N ARG A 562 -14.90 18.44 5.24
CA ARG A 562 -16.13 19.20 4.95
C ARG A 562 -17.36 18.32 5.13
N SER A 563 -17.37 17.11 4.58
CA SER A 563 -18.50 16.19 4.68
C SER A 563 -18.64 15.47 6.03
N LEU A 564 -17.55 15.34 6.81
CA LEU A 564 -17.53 14.51 8.02
C LEU A 564 -17.48 15.31 9.33
N LYS A 565 -17.40 16.64 9.28
CA LYS A 565 -17.25 17.47 10.49
C LYS A 565 -18.35 17.25 11.54
N GLN A 566 -19.57 16.95 11.11
CA GLN A 566 -20.71 16.67 12.01
C GLN A 566 -20.82 15.19 12.42
N ILE A 567 -20.06 14.30 11.78
CA ILE A 567 -20.15 12.83 11.94
C ILE A 567 -18.97 12.30 12.74
N LEU A 568 -17.76 12.75 12.41
CA LEU A 568 -16.49 12.35 13.03
C LEU A 568 -15.68 13.58 13.51
N PRO A 569 -16.27 14.51 14.30
CA PRO A 569 -15.59 15.74 14.72
C PRO A 569 -14.25 15.52 15.42
N LYS A 570 -14.08 14.42 16.18
CA LYS A 570 -12.79 14.12 16.84
C LYS A 570 -11.72 13.70 15.83
N THR A 571 -12.11 13.03 14.75
CA THR A 571 -11.19 12.56 13.70
C THR A 571 -10.84 13.66 12.69
N VAL A 572 -11.80 14.53 12.33
CA VAL A 572 -11.58 15.62 11.35
C VAL A 572 -11.45 17.01 12.00
N GLY A 573 -11.00 17.06 13.26
CA GLY A 573 -10.95 18.29 14.05
C GLY A 573 -9.91 19.31 13.59
N THR A 574 -8.80 18.88 13.00
CA THR A 574 -7.73 19.78 12.51
C THR A 574 -8.07 20.39 11.15
N MET A 575 -7.39 21.46 10.75
CA MET A 575 -7.58 22.06 9.41
C MET A 575 -6.86 21.26 8.32
N LEU A 576 -5.66 20.77 8.61
CA LEU A 576 -4.86 19.86 7.78
C LEU A 576 -4.37 18.70 8.64
N THR A 577 -3.85 17.65 8.01
CA THR A 577 -3.33 16.49 8.75
C THR A 577 -2.05 16.85 9.53
N PRO A 578 -1.82 16.28 10.74
CA PRO A 578 -0.64 16.57 11.55
C PRO A 578 0.67 16.25 10.83
N LYS A 579 1.62 17.20 10.81
CA LYS A 579 2.93 17.06 10.11
C LYS A 579 4.13 16.93 11.04
N THR A 580 4.08 17.58 12.19
CA THR A 580 5.20 17.69 13.13
C THR A 580 5.50 16.37 13.82
N GLU A 581 4.45 15.60 14.13
CA GLU A 581 4.54 14.31 14.82
C GLU A 581 4.71 13.13 13.86
N GLU A 582 4.64 13.37 12.55
CA GLU A 582 4.77 12.33 11.52
C GLU A 582 6.20 11.76 11.53
N LEU A 583 6.34 10.47 11.85
CA LEU A 583 7.63 9.80 12.00
C LEU A 583 8.27 9.50 10.62
N VAL A 584 8.72 10.54 9.92
CA VAL A 584 9.39 10.48 8.60
C VAL A 584 10.70 11.26 8.63
N ALA A 585 11.77 10.74 8.02
CA ALA A 585 13.03 11.48 7.93
C ALA A 585 12.96 12.49 6.77
N ASN A 586 12.26 13.61 6.97
CA ASN A 586 12.16 14.69 5.99
C ASN A 586 13.20 15.79 6.24
N PRO A 587 14.24 15.94 5.39
CA PRO A 587 15.28 16.97 5.58
C PRO A 587 14.75 18.42 5.56
N TYR A 588 13.61 18.65 4.92
CA TYR A 588 12.99 19.97 4.85
C TYR A 588 12.22 20.34 6.13
N ARG A 589 11.97 19.39 7.03
CA ARG A 589 11.26 19.60 8.31
C ARG A 589 12.18 19.59 9.53
N HIS A 590 13.38 19.02 9.42
CA HIS A 590 14.27 18.75 10.56
C HIS A 590 15.70 19.26 10.31
N ASP A 591 15.83 20.51 9.83
CA ASP A 591 17.13 21.20 9.70
C ASP A 591 18.20 20.45 8.88
N GLY A 592 17.77 19.74 7.84
CA GLY A 592 18.64 18.97 6.95
C GLY A 592 18.66 17.47 7.25
N LYS A 593 19.60 16.75 6.62
CA LYS A 593 19.60 15.28 6.62
C LYS A 593 19.88 14.68 8.00
N GLN A 594 20.81 15.26 8.76
CA GLN A 594 21.20 14.74 10.08
C GLN A 594 20.09 14.91 11.12
N GLY A 595 19.42 16.06 11.15
CA GLY A 595 18.30 16.26 12.08
C GLY A 595 17.10 15.37 11.74
N ALA A 596 16.84 15.13 10.44
CA ALA A 596 15.81 14.20 10.00
C ALA A 596 16.11 12.74 10.41
N GLU A 597 17.38 12.32 10.28
CA GLU A 597 17.86 11.02 10.75
C GLU A 597 17.63 10.86 12.25
N GLN A 598 18.11 11.82 13.04
CA GLN A 598 18.02 11.79 14.50
C GLN A 598 16.55 11.75 14.97
N PHE A 599 15.69 12.61 14.41
CA PHE A 599 14.26 12.63 14.74
C PHE A 599 13.59 11.28 14.48
N PHE A 600 13.88 10.66 13.33
CA PHE A 600 13.33 9.35 12.99
C PHE A 600 13.79 8.27 13.97
N VAL A 601 15.09 8.19 14.26
CA VAL A 601 15.67 7.18 15.15
C VAL A 601 15.13 7.33 16.57
N ASP A 602 15.12 8.55 17.11
CA ASP A 602 14.65 8.80 18.48
C ASP A 602 13.16 8.49 18.62
N GLY A 603 12.33 8.93 17.66
CA GLY A 603 10.90 8.64 17.66
C GLY A 603 10.60 7.16 17.50
N PHE A 604 11.33 6.46 16.62
CA PHE A 604 11.21 5.02 16.42
C PHE A 604 11.58 4.27 17.72
N ASN A 605 12.73 4.57 18.31
CA ASN A 605 13.19 3.95 19.55
C ASN A 605 12.21 4.19 20.71
N ALA A 606 11.67 5.40 20.84
CA ALA A 606 10.69 5.73 21.87
C ALA A 606 9.41 4.89 21.76
N VAL A 607 8.91 4.68 20.54
CA VAL A 607 7.73 3.83 20.30
C VAL A 607 8.01 2.39 20.70
N PHE A 608 9.12 1.81 20.24
CA PHE A 608 9.41 0.40 20.49
C PHE A 608 9.87 0.12 21.93
N ASP A 609 10.50 1.09 22.62
CA ASP A 609 10.71 0.99 24.07
C ASP A 609 9.38 0.97 24.82
N ARG A 610 8.44 1.84 24.44
CA ARG A 610 7.10 1.89 25.06
C ARG A 610 6.34 0.58 24.85
N ILE A 611 6.32 0.05 23.63
CA ILE A 611 5.72 -1.24 23.33
C ILE A 611 6.31 -2.35 24.21
N ARG A 612 7.63 -2.34 24.44
CA ARG A 612 8.33 -3.38 25.19
C ARG A 612 7.89 -3.47 26.65
N ARG A 613 7.49 -2.35 27.25
CA ARG A 613 7.12 -2.26 28.67
C ARG A 613 5.88 -3.10 29.02
N SER A 614 4.96 -3.26 28.08
CA SER A 614 3.70 -4.01 28.25
C SER A 614 3.61 -5.27 27.37
N ALA A 615 4.65 -5.56 26.59
CA ALA A 615 4.66 -6.66 25.64
C ALA A 615 4.50 -8.02 26.34
N ASP A 616 3.52 -8.81 25.87
CA ASP A 616 3.35 -10.19 26.30
C ASP A 616 4.53 -11.05 25.83
N ARG A 617 5.25 -11.67 26.76
CA ARG A 617 6.37 -12.56 26.43
C ARG A 617 5.92 -13.87 25.78
N ALA A 618 4.63 -14.21 25.79
CA ALA A 618 4.10 -15.41 25.15
C ALA A 618 3.93 -15.24 23.63
N ILE A 619 3.61 -14.03 23.16
CA ILE A 619 3.32 -13.74 21.75
C ILE A 619 4.40 -12.78 21.19
N PRO A 620 5.18 -13.19 20.19
CA PRO A 620 6.17 -12.30 19.58
C PRO A 620 5.45 -11.15 18.86
N MET A 621 6.03 -9.96 18.88
CA MET A 621 5.60 -8.86 18.01
C MET A 621 6.08 -9.12 16.58
N THR A 622 5.32 -8.69 15.58
CA THR A 622 5.77 -8.71 14.19
C THR A 622 5.88 -7.31 13.60
N ILE A 623 6.97 -7.03 12.90
CA ILE A 623 7.23 -5.73 12.25
C ILE A 623 7.50 -5.93 10.77
N TYR A 624 6.80 -5.19 9.92
CA TYR A 624 7.07 -5.14 8.48
C TYR A 624 8.10 -4.04 8.17
N TYR A 625 9.06 -4.34 7.29
CA TYR A 625 10.05 -3.38 6.84
C TYR A 625 10.34 -3.52 5.34
N ALA A 626 10.35 -2.42 4.58
CA ALA A 626 10.70 -2.45 3.17
C ALA A 626 12.23 -2.40 2.97
N TYR A 627 12.81 -3.46 2.39
CA TYR A 627 14.24 -3.50 2.04
C TYR A 627 14.44 -3.17 0.55
N LYS A 628 15.30 -2.20 0.26
CA LYS A 628 15.69 -1.86 -1.12
C LYS A 628 17.18 -2.14 -1.32
N GLN A 629 17.48 -3.30 -1.90
CA GLN A 629 18.82 -3.64 -2.35
C GLN A 629 19.18 -2.72 -3.53
N GLN A 630 20.22 -1.89 -3.38
CA GLN A 630 20.90 -1.30 -4.52
C GLN A 630 21.95 -2.29 -4.99
N ASP A 631 21.88 -2.73 -6.25
CA ASP A 631 22.99 -3.44 -6.90
C ASP A 631 24.22 -2.53 -6.89
N GLY A 632 25.37 -3.10 -6.57
CA GLY A 632 26.66 -2.43 -6.35
C GLY A 632 27.28 -1.76 -7.58
N GLY A 633 26.56 -0.84 -8.22
CA GLY A 633 27.10 0.07 -9.23
C GLY A 633 27.76 1.27 -8.55
N LYS A 634 29.06 1.47 -8.82
CA LYS A 634 29.82 2.66 -8.43
C LYS A 634 29.10 3.94 -8.87
N GLY A 635 28.38 4.58 -7.94
CA GLY A 635 27.70 5.85 -8.14
C GLY A 635 27.31 6.44 -6.79
N THR A 636 28.12 7.39 -6.32
CA THR A 636 27.89 8.35 -5.22
C THR A 636 26.68 8.15 -4.29
N GLY A 637 26.93 7.72 -3.05
CA GLY A 637 26.16 8.13 -1.86
C GLY A 637 24.98 7.24 -1.46
N SER A 638 25.28 6.28 -0.58
CA SER A 638 24.35 5.41 0.16
C SER A 638 23.25 6.17 0.91
N SER A 639 22.01 5.67 0.81
CA SER A 639 20.85 6.07 1.65
C SER A 639 19.99 4.87 2.06
N SER A 640 19.78 3.88 1.18
CA SER A 640 18.90 2.73 1.49
C SER A 640 19.53 1.66 2.39
N THR A 641 20.86 1.47 2.35
CA THR A 641 21.55 0.51 3.22
C THR A 641 21.66 1.02 4.66
N THR A 642 21.82 2.34 4.84
CA THR A 642 21.93 2.99 6.15
C THR A 642 20.64 2.87 6.96
N GLY A 643 19.46 3.01 6.33
CA GLY A 643 18.17 2.92 7.01
C GLY A 643 17.88 1.55 7.68
N TRP A 644 18.28 0.45 7.03
CA TRP A 644 18.08 -0.90 7.58
C TRP A 644 18.93 -1.17 8.84
N TYR A 645 20.23 -0.82 8.78
CA TYR A 645 21.11 -0.98 9.93
C TYR A 645 20.67 -0.13 11.12
N THR A 646 20.20 1.08 10.83
CA THR A 646 19.73 2.04 11.84
C THR A 646 18.48 1.53 12.53
N LEU A 647 17.52 0.97 11.78
CA LEU A 647 16.30 0.41 12.34
C LEU A 647 16.57 -0.84 13.19
N LEU A 648 17.39 -1.78 12.70
CA LEU A 648 17.77 -2.96 13.48
C LEU A 648 18.55 -2.58 14.75
N GLY A 649 19.46 -1.61 14.65
CA GLY A 649 20.14 -0.99 15.78
C GLY A 649 19.14 -0.46 16.80
N GLY A 650 18.21 0.38 16.36
CA GLY A 650 17.17 0.94 17.21
C GLY A 650 16.31 -0.09 17.95
N LEU A 651 15.87 -1.16 17.29
CA LEU A 651 15.13 -2.25 17.93
C LEU A 651 15.97 -2.98 18.98
N ILE A 652 17.21 -3.35 18.64
CA ILE A 652 18.11 -4.08 19.54
C ILE A 652 18.49 -3.20 20.74
N ASP A 653 18.74 -1.91 20.52
CA ASP A 653 19.08 -0.94 21.57
C ASP A 653 17.88 -0.69 22.49
N ALA A 654 16.65 -0.66 21.94
CA ALA A 654 15.41 -0.60 22.71
C ALA A 654 15.12 -1.90 23.51
N GLY A 655 15.96 -2.92 23.40
CA GLY A 655 15.84 -4.15 24.19
C GLY A 655 15.02 -5.25 23.53
N TRP A 656 14.86 -5.24 22.22
CA TRP A 656 14.25 -6.33 21.47
C TRP A 656 15.27 -7.36 21.00
N GLU A 657 14.90 -8.63 21.11
CA GLU A 657 15.54 -9.75 20.45
C GLU A 657 14.75 -10.05 19.16
N ILE A 658 15.45 -10.24 18.05
CA ILE A 658 14.84 -10.57 16.75
C ILE A 658 14.90 -12.09 16.60
N THR A 659 13.77 -12.78 16.76
CA THR A 659 13.75 -14.25 16.78
C THR A 659 13.72 -14.88 15.39
N ALA A 660 13.15 -14.19 14.39
CA ALA A 660 13.15 -14.63 12.99
C ALA A 660 13.00 -13.46 12.00
N THR A 661 13.38 -13.68 10.74
CA THR A 661 13.19 -12.71 9.65
C THR A 661 12.72 -13.40 8.37
N TRP A 662 11.69 -12.85 7.72
CA TRP A 662 11.06 -13.45 6.55
C TRP A 662 11.05 -12.50 5.35
N PRO A 663 11.73 -12.83 4.23
CA PRO A 663 11.63 -12.05 3.00
C PRO A 663 10.27 -12.33 2.33
N MET A 664 9.47 -11.28 2.17
CA MET A 664 8.15 -11.31 1.55
C MET A 664 8.11 -10.40 0.32
N ARG A 665 7.68 -10.97 -0.81
CA ARG A 665 7.58 -10.26 -2.09
C ARG A 665 6.29 -9.48 -2.13
N SER A 666 6.37 -8.24 -1.67
CA SER A 666 5.23 -7.32 -1.63
C SER A 666 5.03 -6.51 -2.92
N GLU A 667 5.96 -6.52 -3.89
CA GLU A 667 5.90 -5.74 -5.14
C GLU A 667 5.78 -6.56 -6.44
N ARG A 668 5.13 -5.98 -7.47
CA ARG A 668 4.98 -6.59 -8.80
C ARG A 668 6.27 -6.35 -9.59
N GLY A 669 6.77 -7.34 -10.33
CA GLY A 669 7.91 -7.22 -11.26
C GLY A 669 7.67 -6.31 -12.48
N GLY A 670 6.87 -5.25 -12.33
CA GLY A 670 6.54 -4.30 -13.38
C GLY A 670 6.38 -2.90 -12.80
N ARG A 671 7.50 -2.23 -12.52
CA ARG A 671 7.49 -0.76 -12.52
C ARG A 671 7.60 -0.30 -13.97
N LEU A 672 6.65 0.55 -14.37
CA LEU A 672 6.75 1.44 -15.52
C LEU A 672 7.77 2.55 -15.19
N LEU A 673 9.05 2.18 -15.16
CA LEU A 673 10.16 3.07 -15.45
C LEU A 673 11.01 2.32 -16.48
N SER A 674 10.82 2.73 -17.73
CA SER A 674 11.64 2.41 -18.90
C SER A 674 13.10 2.11 -18.56
N LEU A 675 13.59 0.97 -19.05
CA LEU A 675 15.00 0.63 -19.31
C LEU A 675 15.97 0.87 -18.13
N GLY A 676 16.18 -0.17 -17.32
CA GLY A 676 17.48 -0.37 -16.65
C GLY A 676 17.53 -0.51 -15.12
N ALA A 677 16.42 -0.61 -14.40
CA ALA A 677 16.46 -0.80 -12.94
C ALA A 677 15.46 -1.86 -12.44
N ASN A 678 15.85 -3.13 -12.54
CA ASN A 678 15.18 -4.25 -11.85
C ASN A 678 15.61 -4.28 -10.39
N ALA A 679 15.09 -3.37 -9.56
CA ALA A 679 15.13 -3.55 -8.10
C ALA A 679 13.75 -4.03 -7.65
N LEU A 680 13.60 -5.34 -7.40
CA LEU A 680 12.46 -5.85 -6.65
C LEU A 680 12.51 -5.22 -5.25
N ALA A 681 11.48 -4.47 -4.84
CA ALA A 681 11.34 -4.12 -3.44
C ALA A 681 10.73 -5.33 -2.70
N SER A 682 11.56 -6.08 -1.98
CA SER A 682 11.11 -7.08 -1.01
C SER A 682 10.83 -6.40 0.33
N SER A 683 9.73 -6.77 0.99
CA SER A 683 9.54 -6.45 2.41
C SER A 683 10.17 -7.57 3.24
N ILE A 684 10.66 -7.27 4.43
CA ILE A 684 11.12 -8.22 5.43
C ILE A 684 10.16 -8.13 6.61
N VAL A 685 9.68 -9.27 7.10
CA VAL A 685 8.92 -9.35 8.35
C VAL A 685 9.85 -9.83 9.45
N LEU A 686 9.96 -9.06 10.52
CA LEU A 686 10.70 -9.40 11.73
C LEU A 686 9.74 -9.99 12.76
N ALA A 687 10.11 -11.10 13.40
CA ALA A 687 9.52 -11.54 14.65
C ALA A 687 10.42 -11.08 15.81
N CYS A 688 9.85 -10.44 16.82
CA CYS A 688 10.59 -9.82 17.91
C CYS A 688 10.01 -10.22 19.27
N ARG A 689 10.89 -10.51 20.24
CA ARG A 689 10.53 -10.70 21.65
C ARG A 689 11.29 -9.73 22.54
N PRO A 690 10.73 -9.34 23.70
CA PRO A 690 11.49 -8.58 24.69
C PRO A 690 12.72 -9.38 25.12
N ARG A 691 13.91 -8.82 24.94
CA ARG A 691 15.16 -9.43 25.41
C ARG A 691 15.11 -9.56 26.94
N PRO A 692 15.48 -10.73 27.51
CA PRO A 692 15.57 -10.90 28.96
C PRO A 692 16.48 -9.85 29.62
N ALA A 693 16.15 -9.42 30.83
CA ALA A 693 16.96 -8.43 31.55
C ALA A 693 18.33 -9.00 31.96
N GLU A 694 18.40 -10.31 32.09
CA GLU A 694 19.55 -11.13 32.47
C GLU A 694 20.42 -11.53 31.26
N ALA A 695 20.12 -11.01 30.05
CA ALA A 695 20.88 -11.30 28.85
C ALA A 695 22.37 -10.97 29.05
N LEU A 696 23.23 -11.96 28.78
CA LEU A 696 24.66 -11.82 29.03
C LEU A 696 25.36 -11.04 27.90
N ALA A 697 26.47 -10.40 28.26
CA ALA A 697 27.44 -9.93 27.28
C ALA A 697 28.30 -11.11 26.79
N THR A 698 28.69 -11.09 25.52
CA THR A 698 29.57 -12.11 24.94
C THR A 698 30.74 -11.48 24.21
N THR A 699 31.71 -12.30 23.79
CA THR A 699 32.85 -11.86 22.96
C THR A 699 32.58 -12.15 21.49
N ARG A 700 33.20 -11.40 20.58
CA ARG A 700 33.16 -11.69 19.14
C ARG A 700 33.46 -13.17 18.81
N ARG A 701 34.45 -13.77 19.47
CA ARG A 701 34.83 -15.16 19.24
C ARG A 701 33.72 -16.14 19.64
N ALA A 702 33.09 -15.92 20.79
CA ALA A 702 31.98 -16.75 21.26
C ALA A 702 30.72 -16.55 20.39
N PHE A 703 30.47 -15.32 19.92
CA PHE A 703 29.41 -15.03 18.96
C PHE A 703 29.60 -15.82 17.64
N VAL A 704 30.80 -15.80 17.04
CA VAL A 704 31.08 -16.58 15.82
C VAL A 704 30.92 -18.08 16.06
N ALA A 705 31.37 -18.59 17.20
CA ALA A 705 31.20 -20.01 17.55
C ALA A 705 29.71 -20.39 17.64
N ALA A 706 28.87 -19.52 18.23
CA ALA A 706 27.43 -19.72 18.28
C ALA A 706 26.78 -19.68 16.89
N LEU A 707 27.20 -18.75 16.02
CA LEU A 707 26.73 -18.69 14.63
C LEU A 707 27.01 -20.00 13.89
N LYS A 708 28.24 -20.51 13.95
CA LYS A 708 28.63 -21.76 13.28
C LYS A 708 27.87 -22.98 13.80
N ALA A 709 27.52 -23.00 15.09
CA ALA A 709 26.75 -24.09 15.68
C ALA A 709 25.27 -24.08 15.28
N GLU A 710 24.66 -22.89 15.17
CA GLU A 710 23.20 -22.75 15.03
C GLU A 710 22.73 -22.54 13.59
N LEU A 711 23.51 -21.82 12.76
CA LEU A 711 23.15 -21.53 11.36
C LEU A 711 22.84 -22.79 10.53
N PRO A 712 23.59 -23.91 10.61
CA PRO A 712 23.31 -25.09 9.79
C PRO A 712 21.92 -25.70 10.03
N SER A 713 21.45 -25.71 11.28
CA SER A 713 20.11 -26.22 11.59
C SER A 713 19.01 -25.26 11.16
N ALA A 714 19.23 -23.96 11.36
CA ALA A 714 18.28 -22.93 10.96
C ALA A 714 18.12 -22.89 9.43
N LEU A 715 19.22 -23.02 8.69
CA LEU A 715 19.22 -23.13 7.23
C LEU A 715 18.42 -24.34 6.72
N ARG A 716 18.55 -25.51 7.38
CA ARG A 716 17.74 -26.68 7.03
C ARG A 716 16.24 -26.41 7.17
N HIS A 717 15.79 -25.77 8.24
CA HIS A 717 14.37 -25.42 8.40
C HIS A 717 13.90 -24.41 7.35
N LEU A 718 14.75 -23.43 6.99
CA LEU A 718 14.46 -22.47 5.91
C LEU A 718 14.33 -23.17 4.54
N MET A 719 15.23 -24.11 4.22
CA MET A 719 15.16 -24.88 2.97
C MET A 719 13.92 -25.80 2.91
N GLN A 720 13.48 -26.34 4.05
CA GLN A 720 12.23 -27.13 4.14
C GLN A 720 10.97 -26.27 3.95
N GLY A 721 11.03 -24.96 4.16
CA GLY A 721 9.92 -24.03 3.97
C GLY A 721 9.69 -23.61 2.51
N GLU A 722 10.25 -24.34 1.54
CA GLU A 722 10.19 -24.06 0.10
C GLU A 722 10.61 -22.62 -0.24
N ILE A 723 11.64 -22.11 0.44
CA ILE A 723 12.17 -20.77 0.17
C ILE A 723 12.96 -20.82 -1.14
N ALA A 724 12.61 -19.94 -2.09
CA ALA A 724 13.36 -19.80 -3.33
C ALA A 724 14.86 -19.52 -3.03
N PRO A 725 15.81 -20.13 -3.76
CA PRO A 725 17.25 -19.99 -3.48
C PRO A 725 17.76 -18.54 -3.41
N VAL A 726 17.19 -17.65 -4.23
CA VAL A 726 17.49 -16.21 -4.22
C VAL A 726 17.06 -15.50 -2.93
N ASP A 727 16.00 -16.01 -2.28
CA ASP A 727 15.47 -15.49 -1.02
C ASP A 727 16.12 -16.17 0.19
N LEU A 728 16.75 -17.34 0.02
CA LEU A 728 17.41 -18.09 1.11
C LEU A 728 18.54 -17.29 1.77
N ALA A 729 19.36 -16.59 0.99
CA ALA A 729 20.43 -15.74 1.53
C ALA A 729 19.87 -14.61 2.40
N GLN A 730 18.76 -14.00 1.98
CA GLN A 730 18.09 -12.95 2.76
C GLN A 730 17.39 -13.52 4.00
N ALA A 731 16.71 -14.67 3.88
CA ALA A 731 16.06 -15.35 5.00
C ALA A 731 17.08 -15.81 6.05
N ALA A 732 18.28 -16.21 5.62
CA ALA A 732 19.34 -16.71 6.48
C ALA A 732 20.07 -15.61 7.29
N ILE A 733 19.89 -14.34 6.93
CA ILE A 733 20.27 -13.21 7.79
C ILE A 733 19.51 -13.29 9.13
N GLY A 734 18.27 -13.79 9.12
CA GLY A 734 17.41 -13.90 10.29
C GLY A 734 17.98 -14.74 11.42
N PRO A 735 18.31 -16.01 11.16
CA PRO A 735 19.02 -16.84 12.12
C PRO A 735 20.28 -16.20 12.68
N GLY A 736 21.07 -15.52 11.83
CA GLY A 736 22.28 -14.83 12.28
C GLY A 736 22.00 -13.64 13.21
N ILE A 737 21.03 -12.78 12.85
CA ILE A 737 20.67 -11.62 13.67
C ILE A 737 19.96 -12.04 14.96
N SER A 738 19.28 -13.18 14.98
CA SER A 738 18.73 -13.80 16.18
C SER A 738 19.82 -14.18 17.18
N VAL A 739 20.89 -14.81 16.70
CA VAL A 739 22.06 -15.12 17.54
C VAL A 739 22.73 -13.85 18.08
N PHE A 740 22.76 -12.76 17.31
CA PHE A 740 23.35 -11.50 17.76
C PHE A 740 22.47 -10.78 18.79
N SER A 741 21.18 -10.61 18.48
CA SER A 741 20.25 -9.75 19.23
C SER A 741 19.85 -10.30 20.60
N ARG A 742 20.00 -11.61 20.85
CA ARG A 742 19.76 -12.21 22.19
C ARG A 742 20.79 -11.80 23.25
N TYR A 743 22.00 -11.40 22.85
CA TYR A 743 23.01 -10.92 23.79
C TYR A 743 22.75 -9.46 24.16
N ALA A 744 23.12 -9.07 25.38
CA ALA A 744 23.03 -7.65 25.78
C ALA A 744 24.02 -6.78 25.01
N ARG A 745 25.19 -7.34 24.66
CA ARG A 745 26.23 -6.73 23.82
C ARG A 745 27.26 -7.77 23.39
N VAL A 746 27.89 -7.55 22.23
CA VAL A 746 29.02 -8.35 21.75
C VAL A 746 30.27 -7.47 21.79
N ARG A 747 31.26 -7.82 22.61
CA ARG A 747 32.49 -7.06 22.77
C ARG A 747 33.53 -7.42 21.70
N GLU A 748 34.08 -6.38 21.07
CA GLU A 748 35.25 -6.45 20.19
C GLU A 748 36.55 -6.58 20.99
N ALA A 749 37.63 -6.94 20.30
CA ALA A 749 38.95 -7.13 20.94
C ALA A 749 39.53 -5.82 21.52
N ASP A 750 39.14 -4.67 20.97
CA ASP A 750 39.51 -3.34 21.47
C ASP A 750 38.64 -2.86 22.65
N GLY A 751 37.68 -3.68 23.09
CA GLY A 751 36.77 -3.38 24.18
C GLY A 751 35.51 -2.60 23.77
N SER A 752 35.40 -2.17 22.51
CA SER A 752 34.18 -1.55 21.98
C SER A 752 33.04 -2.55 21.83
N ASP A 753 31.81 -2.04 21.72
CA ASP A 753 30.64 -2.87 21.41
C ASP A 753 30.47 -2.98 19.89
N MET A 754 30.32 -4.21 19.39
CA MET A 754 30.16 -4.50 17.97
C MET A 754 28.88 -3.85 17.43
N SER A 755 28.99 -3.13 16.33
CA SER A 755 27.83 -2.52 15.67
C SER A 755 26.96 -3.57 14.96
N VAL A 756 25.67 -3.29 14.78
CA VAL A 756 24.76 -4.14 13.98
C VAL A 756 25.27 -4.34 12.55
N ARG A 757 25.91 -3.30 11.98
CA ARG A 757 26.51 -3.38 10.64
C ARG A 757 27.63 -4.43 10.61
N ASP A 758 28.53 -4.40 11.58
CA ASP A 758 29.65 -5.34 11.65
C ASP A 758 29.17 -6.76 11.95
N ALA A 759 28.16 -6.90 12.81
CA ALA A 759 27.50 -8.17 13.06
C ALA A 759 26.92 -8.78 11.79
N LEU A 760 26.20 -7.99 10.98
CA LEU A 760 25.62 -8.45 9.72
C LEU A 760 26.67 -8.82 8.67
N LEU A 761 27.80 -8.09 8.60
CA LEU A 761 28.92 -8.48 7.74
C LEU A 761 29.48 -9.84 8.18
N LEU A 762 29.62 -10.06 9.49
CA LEU A 762 30.12 -11.31 10.04
C LEU A 762 29.15 -12.47 9.81
N ILE A 763 27.85 -12.24 10.00
CA ILE A 763 26.78 -13.20 9.70
C ILE A 763 26.84 -13.63 8.24
N ASN A 764 26.89 -12.68 7.30
CA ASN A 764 26.99 -13.01 5.87
C ASN A 764 28.25 -13.82 5.56
N SER A 765 29.41 -13.44 6.13
CA SER A 765 30.64 -14.20 5.91
C SER A 765 30.59 -15.63 6.46
N THR A 766 29.96 -15.83 7.62
CA THR A 766 29.80 -17.16 8.23
C THR A 766 28.76 -17.97 7.48
N LEU A 767 27.71 -17.32 6.97
CA LEU A 767 26.71 -17.94 6.12
C LEU A 767 27.32 -18.50 4.84
N ASP A 768 28.15 -17.70 4.17
CA ASP A 768 28.86 -18.12 2.96
C ASP A 768 29.81 -19.30 3.24
N GLU A 769 30.45 -19.31 4.40
CA GLU A 769 31.28 -20.44 4.86
C GLU A 769 30.44 -21.71 5.08
N VAL A 770 29.34 -21.63 5.83
CA VAL A 770 28.48 -22.80 6.13
C VAL A 770 27.83 -23.37 4.87
N ILE A 771 27.36 -22.50 3.96
CA ILE A 771 26.80 -22.95 2.69
C ILE A 771 27.91 -23.53 1.80
N GLY A 772 29.08 -22.90 1.75
CA GLY A 772 30.24 -23.39 1.01
C GLY A 772 30.75 -24.74 1.53
N GLU A 773 30.74 -24.97 2.85
CA GLU A 773 31.10 -26.25 3.47
C GLU A 773 30.11 -27.36 3.08
N GLN A 774 28.80 -27.09 3.12
CA GLN A 774 27.78 -28.04 2.61
C GLN A 774 27.95 -28.34 1.12
N GLU A 775 28.35 -27.34 0.33
CA GLU A 775 28.64 -27.51 -1.10
C GLU A 775 29.93 -28.30 -1.35
N SER A 776 30.92 -28.23 -0.45
CA SER A 776 32.21 -28.90 -0.62
C SER A 776 32.15 -30.42 -0.60
N ASP A 777 31.08 -30.99 0.00
CA ASP A 777 30.78 -32.42 -0.01
C ASP A 777 30.18 -32.90 -1.35
N PHE A 778 29.72 -31.99 -2.21
CA PHE A 778 29.18 -32.33 -3.53
C PHE A 778 30.29 -32.51 -4.58
N ASP A 779 30.01 -33.36 -5.57
CA ASP A 779 30.87 -33.49 -6.74
C ASP A 779 30.91 -32.15 -7.53
N PRO A 780 31.98 -31.90 -8.32
CA PRO A 780 32.17 -30.64 -9.04
C PRO A 780 30.98 -30.21 -9.93
N ASP A 781 30.27 -31.16 -10.54
CA ASP A 781 29.17 -30.86 -11.45
C ASP A 781 27.91 -30.44 -10.66
N THR A 782 27.65 -31.12 -9.55
CA THR A 782 26.59 -30.74 -8.60
C THR A 782 26.88 -29.38 -7.95
N ARG A 783 28.12 -29.08 -7.57
CA ARG A 783 28.51 -27.75 -7.06
C ARG A 783 28.20 -26.63 -8.05
N PHE A 784 28.53 -26.85 -9.32
CA PHE A 784 28.18 -25.89 -10.37
C PHE A 784 26.66 -25.73 -10.49
N ALA A 785 25.91 -26.84 -10.55
CA ALA A 785 24.46 -26.80 -10.71
C ALA A 785 23.78 -26.05 -9.56
N VAL A 786 24.21 -26.27 -8.31
CA VAL A 786 23.69 -25.56 -7.13
C VAL A 786 24.00 -24.06 -7.20
N LYS A 787 25.24 -23.67 -7.52
CA LYS A 787 25.63 -22.27 -7.63
C LYS A 787 24.92 -21.55 -8.77
N TRP A 788 24.79 -22.20 -9.93
CA TRP A 788 24.08 -21.67 -11.09
C TRP A 788 22.61 -21.46 -10.75
N TYR A 789 21.97 -22.49 -10.20
CA TYR A 789 20.57 -22.45 -9.80
C TYR A 789 20.30 -21.38 -8.73
N ARG A 790 21.23 -21.16 -7.80
CA ARG A 790 21.09 -20.13 -6.75
C ARG A 790 21.10 -18.71 -7.32
N GLN A 791 21.94 -18.44 -8.32
CA GLN A 791 22.07 -17.11 -8.91
C GLN A 791 21.05 -16.85 -10.03
N TYR A 792 20.75 -17.86 -10.84
CA TYR A 792 20.00 -17.69 -12.09
C TYR A 792 18.71 -18.53 -12.15
N GLY A 793 18.46 -19.40 -11.16
CA GLY A 793 17.32 -20.33 -11.18
C GLY A 793 17.39 -21.26 -12.39
N TRP A 794 16.24 -21.50 -13.02
CA TRP A 794 16.14 -22.17 -14.34
C TRP A 794 16.28 -21.19 -15.52
N GLY A 795 16.72 -19.95 -15.26
CA GLY A 795 16.91 -18.93 -16.29
C GLY A 795 18.17 -19.15 -17.12
N GLN A 796 18.17 -18.61 -18.34
CA GLN A 796 19.34 -18.59 -19.22
C GLN A 796 20.19 -17.35 -18.96
N GLU A 797 21.52 -17.49 -19.00
CA GLU A 797 22.45 -16.34 -18.93
C GLU A 797 23.62 -16.46 -19.93
N ASN A 798 24.60 -15.56 -19.87
CA ASN A 798 25.75 -15.54 -20.77
C ASN A 798 26.68 -16.73 -20.52
N SER A 799 27.06 -17.43 -21.59
CA SER A 799 27.95 -18.59 -21.52
C SER A 799 29.35 -18.28 -20.95
N GLY A 800 29.80 -17.03 -21.01
CA GLY A 800 31.05 -16.59 -20.38
C GLY A 800 30.99 -16.57 -18.85
N ILE A 801 29.81 -16.26 -18.28
CA ILE A 801 29.57 -16.33 -16.83
C ILE A 801 29.50 -17.80 -16.40
N ALA A 802 28.87 -18.65 -17.21
CA ALA A 802 28.85 -20.09 -16.99
C ALA A 802 30.25 -20.71 -16.96
N ASP A 803 31.12 -20.33 -17.90
CA ASP A 803 32.51 -20.83 -17.92
C ASP A 803 33.32 -20.38 -16.69
N GLN A 804 33.14 -19.14 -16.24
CA GLN A 804 33.77 -18.68 -15.00
C GLN A 804 33.27 -19.44 -13.78
N LEU A 805 31.97 -19.67 -13.68
CA LEU A 805 31.37 -20.39 -12.56
C LEU A 805 31.76 -21.88 -12.55
N ALA A 806 31.82 -22.52 -13.74
CA ALA A 806 32.26 -23.90 -13.91
C ALA A 806 33.69 -24.08 -13.40
N ARG A 807 34.61 -23.19 -13.79
CA ARG A 807 36.01 -23.21 -13.30
C ARG A 807 36.11 -23.00 -11.80
N SER A 808 35.28 -22.11 -11.23
CA SER A 808 35.24 -21.88 -9.77
C SER A 808 34.62 -23.05 -8.97
N SER A 809 34.04 -24.03 -9.67
CA SER A 809 33.44 -25.23 -9.09
C SER A 809 34.24 -26.48 -9.42
N ASP A 810 35.47 -26.34 -9.93
CA ASP A 810 36.35 -27.43 -10.39
C ASP A 810 35.76 -28.31 -11.51
N THR A 811 34.89 -27.74 -12.36
CA THR A 811 34.33 -28.41 -13.55
C THR A 811 34.51 -27.57 -14.83
N SER A 812 33.91 -27.98 -15.94
CA SER A 812 33.91 -27.28 -17.22
C SER A 812 32.54 -27.36 -17.89
N VAL A 813 32.16 -26.35 -18.69
CA VAL A 813 30.90 -26.35 -19.45
C VAL A 813 30.75 -27.62 -20.29
N GLY A 814 31.83 -28.07 -20.93
CA GLY A 814 31.80 -29.32 -21.72
C GLY A 814 31.65 -30.60 -20.89
N ALA A 815 32.05 -30.62 -19.61
CA ALA A 815 31.78 -31.74 -18.72
C ALA A 815 30.30 -31.77 -18.31
N LEU A 816 29.75 -30.60 -17.98
CA LEU A 816 28.35 -30.42 -17.60
C LEU A 816 27.37 -30.76 -18.75
N GLU A 817 27.71 -30.37 -19.98
CA GLU A 817 26.94 -30.74 -21.18
C GLU A 817 26.96 -32.24 -21.46
N ARG A 818 28.13 -32.90 -21.28
CA ARG A 818 28.23 -34.37 -21.39
C ARG A 818 27.46 -35.09 -20.30
N GLY A 819 27.40 -34.51 -19.10
CA GLY A 819 26.59 -35.00 -17.98
C GLY A 819 25.09 -34.78 -18.16
N GLY A 820 24.67 -33.98 -19.15
CA GLY A 820 23.26 -33.66 -19.40
C GLY A 820 22.63 -32.71 -18.37
N ILE A 821 23.44 -32.02 -17.57
CA ILE A 821 23.00 -31.14 -16.47
C ILE A 821 22.88 -29.68 -16.95
N PHE A 822 23.48 -29.34 -18.09
CA PHE A 822 23.64 -27.96 -18.57
C PHE A 822 23.66 -27.90 -20.11
N GLU A 823 23.21 -26.79 -20.72
CA GLU A 823 23.22 -26.61 -22.18
C GLU A 823 23.65 -25.19 -22.56
N ALA A 824 24.78 -25.03 -23.25
CA ALA A 824 25.23 -23.73 -23.74
C ALA A 824 25.11 -23.63 -25.27
N LYS A 825 24.19 -22.79 -25.76
CA LYS A 825 23.98 -22.53 -27.20
C LYS A 825 23.82 -21.05 -27.52
N GLY A 826 24.53 -20.60 -28.56
CA GLY A 826 24.33 -19.26 -29.13
C GLY A 826 24.77 -18.10 -28.22
N GLY A 827 25.81 -18.30 -27.40
CA GLY A 827 26.30 -17.30 -26.44
C GLY A 827 25.46 -17.21 -25.15
N LYS A 828 24.47 -18.08 -25.01
CA LYS A 828 23.68 -18.27 -23.80
C LYS A 828 23.87 -19.67 -23.24
N ALA A 829 23.68 -19.80 -21.94
CA ALA A 829 23.84 -21.02 -21.17
C ALA A 829 22.73 -21.15 -20.14
#